data_AF-A0A1G8LQB1-F1
#
_entry.id   AF-A0A1G8LQB1-F1
#
_cell.length_a   1.000
_cell.length_b   1.000
_cell.length_c   1.000
_cell.angle_alpha   90.00
_cell.angle_beta   90.00
_cell.angle_gamma   90.00
#
_symmetry.space_group_name_H-M   'P 1'
#
loop_
_entity.id
_entity.type
_entity.pdbx_description
1 polymer ?
#
loop_
_entity_poly.entity_id
_entity_poly.type
_entity_poly.pdbx_seq_one_letter_code
_entity_poly.pdbx_strand_id
1 'polypeptide(L)'
;MRLVNEDPHQPVELLGAATETMRATRHPDGRITMETWSQPVRVQQTTGAWAWIDTTLVEQGGVLRPKVAKTTSHFSPGGSDKPLVTFSPDDKQSVSLRWPTALPRPTVHGNKATYADAGGSGADLVLTALPTGYRQEIVLRSKPSRPVEITLQVESKGLKLRERKGGLDLVTSAGHRISRAYNAATWAKPEGDRKPAAAPRGPGRVKTALSRSKDRQSLVIAPDAALLNARSTTYPLTIASTFTTSTNIDVDIADDGLSADPTRPLLTAGTVFGLPNRTYLQFDTRGLIGNQVLDAKLSLLNTDAPSCGDPVGDGIQVRRVTSRWSQDTLTWANKPTSTDEGARTVTRAFAPLCDPGRLEWPLTDIAQSWAGGTGNFGLELRAANEANPDDNWRALASSEHGGPDTTPKLTATFESFGEPTIVHPAGPDGVEVFTAPQLWRRGMPMAEAQAHALDVADERVAAHSTALGPPMLDMVTGEVVTPAVTPEGQAVATPALTGTAYLSNGGADWSQADEFEGSQESGADGTGASGVTQPFTLSPRVPIVSNSSSRLTTIAGEILGLDAEIPGVDKIIESTVWAERNQVMVQASAVTPALRLALAQRYGTTTVAIWLRPGVERPIRMIAEPDPDISTWKCALDGNGKERDCRLKDGIIGGSTIGEFDAFINGGSRYMSHGGRCSTGFAWGSQSDNYYITAGHCLPTNMPANQTPGLTDNSGTLGDRAGTTYTDGKGSIILPNPRGGLHGDLARIKLTTRVHTASIFSGDRYSHKKRAVVGKWSRSPRKGDQYCNGGYKTGEQCGWVVEDPNAMAEYENPGNQPDDNVYPLVQGSRTGKCTLSGDSGGPVYTVIQPGSPGAGKVMAKGIISGGSRAESTFWPFSCNNYFTDIREVVRTWGGDIKKRSIN
;
A
#
# COMPACT_ATOMS: atom_id res chain seq x y z
N MET A 1 -4.56 1.10 -22.79
CA MET A 1 -5.36 2.36 -22.72
C MET A 1 -5.94 2.63 -24.11
N ARG A 2 -7.25 2.87 -24.26
CA ARG A 2 -7.83 3.36 -25.54
C ARG A 2 -7.97 4.88 -25.44
N LEU A 3 -7.19 5.62 -26.22
CA LEU A 3 -7.40 7.05 -26.44
C LEU A 3 -8.34 7.21 -27.65
N VAL A 4 -9.27 8.16 -27.59
CA VAL A 4 -10.27 8.41 -28.64
C VAL A 4 -10.19 9.89 -29.02
N ASN A 5 -9.39 10.22 -30.03
CA ASN A 5 -9.24 11.54 -30.66
C ASN A 5 -9.40 12.74 -29.71
N GLU A 6 -8.36 13.05 -28.94
CA GLU A 6 -8.37 14.13 -27.96
C GLU A 6 -7.61 15.37 -28.47
N ASP A 7 -8.15 16.56 -28.19
CA ASP A 7 -7.52 17.85 -28.45
C ASP A 7 -6.31 18.02 -27.51
N PRO A 8 -5.08 18.22 -28.04
CA PRO A 8 -3.86 18.29 -27.22
C PRO A 8 -3.79 19.51 -26.28
N HIS A 9 -4.74 20.44 -26.34
CA HIS A 9 -4.75 21.65 -25.53
C HIS A 9 -5.66 21.62 -24.29
N GLN A 10 -6.40 20.53 -24.04
CA GLN A 10 -7.35 20.46 -22.92
C GLN A 10 -6.96 19.41 -21.86
N PRO A 11 -7.18 19.65 -20.56
CA PRO A 11 -6.98 18.63 -19.53
C PRO A 11 -7.97 17.46 -19.67
N VAL A 12 -7.44 16.23 -19.71
CA VAL A 12 -8.19 15.00 -19.92
C VAL A 12 -8.42 14.27 -18.60
N GLU A 13 -9.67 13.88 -18.30
CA GLU A 13 -9.93 13.05 -17.14
C GLU A 13 -9.53 11.59 -17.40
N LEU A 14 -8.69 11.06 -16.51
CA LEU A 14 -8.26 9.67 -16.54
C LEU A 14 -9.38 8.77 -16.01
N LEU A 15 -10.38 8.48 -16.86
CA LEU A 15 -11.55 7.67 -16.50
C LEU A 15 -11.22 6.25 -16.00
N GLY A 16 -10.02 5.73 -16.30
CA GLY A 16 -9.51 4.50 -15.68
C GLY A 16 -9.24 4.66 -14.18
N ALA A 17 -8.71 5.82 -13.76
CA ALA A 17 -8.41 6.18 -12.37
C ALA A 17 -9.63 6.70 -11.58
N ALA A 18 -10.83 6.65 -12.16
CA ALA A 18 -12.02 7.22 -11.58
C ALA A 18 -12.64 6.28 -10.53
N THR A 19 -12.82 6.78 -9.31
CA THR A 19 -13.61 6.12 -8.26
C THR A 19 -14.71 7.05 -7.74
N GLU A 20 -15.55 6.54 -6.85
CA GLU A 20 -16.59 7.32 -6.19
C GLU A 20 -16.02 8.45 -5.30
N THR A 21 -14.79 8.26 -4.82
CA THR A 21 -14.07 9.14 -3.89
C THR A 21 -12.84 9.82 -4.51
N MET A 22 -12.47 9.51 -5.76
CA MET A 22 -11.23 9.96 -6.41
C MET A 22 -11.44 10.32 -7.89
N ARG A 23 -10.73 11.36 -8.34
CA ARG A 23 -10.66 11.84 -9.72
C ARG A 23 -9.20 12.17 -10.05
N ALA A 24 -8.72 11.75 -11.22
CA ALA A 24 -7.41 12.17 -11.73
C ALA A 24 -7.56 12.82 -13.10
N THR A 25 -6.92 13.98 -13.27
CA THR A 25 -6.92 14.76 -14.53
C THR A 25 -5.48 14.92 -14.99
N ARG A 26 -5.22 14.59 -16.26
CA ARG A 26 -3.93 14.82 -16.93
C ARG A 26 -3.98 16.17 -17.64
N HIS A 27 -2.97 17.01 -17.44
CA HIS A 27 -2.84 18.31 -18.11
C HIS A 27 -2.02 18.21 -19.40
N PRO A 28 -2.14 19.18 -20.33
CA PRO A 28 -1.33 19.23 -21.56
C PRO A 28 0.20 19.26 -21.35
N ASP A 29 0.67 19.65 -20.16
CA ASP A 29 2.09 19.63 -19.78
C ASP A 29 2.58 18.26 -19.25
N GLY A 30 1.71 17.23 -19.27
CA GLY A 30 2.00 15.87 -18.82
C GLY A 30 1.82 15.63 -17.31
N ARG A 31 1.56 16.68 -16.51
CA ARG A 31 1.29 16.55 -15.07
C ARG A 31 -0.06 15.91 -14.82
N ILE A 32 -0.20 15.26 -13.66
CA ILE A 32 -1.45 14.69 -13.19
C ILE A 32 -1.86 15.40 -11.90
N THR A 33 -3.08 15.94 -11.88
CA THR A 33 -3.74 16.38 -10.64
C THR A 33 -4.73 15.31 -10.20
N MET A 34 -4.52 14.76 -9.01
CA MET A 34 -5.44 13.88 -8.31
C MET A 34 -6.24 14.68 -7.28
N GLU A 35 -7.55 14.43 -7.22
CA GLU A 35 -8.48 14.94 -6.23
C GLU A 35 -9.10 13.73 -5.49
N THR A 36 -9.03 13.73 -4.16
CA THR A 36 -9.64 12.71 -3.30
C THR A 36 -10.54 13.37 -2.25
N TRP A 37 -11.70 12.78 -1.99
CA TRP A 37 -12.69 13.23 -1.02
C TRP A 37 -12.86 12.21 0.13
N SER A 38 -13.34 12.67 1.30
CA SER A 38 -13.57 11.82 2.49
C SER A 38 -14.76 10.86 2.37
N GLN A 39 -15.63 11.06 1.37
CA GLN A 39 -16.81 10.22 1.08
C GLN A 39 -17.07 10.17 -0.42
N PRO A 40 -17.97 9.29 -0.91
CA PRO A 40 -18.46 9.35 -2.28
C PRO A 40 -19.01 10.71 -2.67
N VAL A 41 -18.48 11.27 -3.76
CA VAL A 41 -18.94 12.52 -4.39
C VAL A 41 -19.54 12.29 -5.79
N ARG A 42 -19.34 11.09 -6.34
CA ARG A 42 -19.85 10.68 -7.65
C ARG A 42 -20.14 9.19 -7.68
N VAL A 43 -20.96 8.77 -8.65
CA VAL A 43 -21.44 7.39 -8.80
C VAL A 43 -21.42 6.98 -10.26
N GLN A 44 -21.08 5.73 -10.52
CA GLN A 44 -21.13 5.18 -11.87
C GLN A 44 -22.58 4.81 -12.22
N GLN A 45 -23.06 5.30 -13.36
CA GLN A 45 -24.38 4.97 -13.92
C GLN A 45 -24.36 3.59 -14.57
N THR A 46 -25.55 3.02 -14.83
CA THR A 46 -25.70 1.75 -15.56
C THR A 46 -25.17 1.78 -17.00
N THR A 47 -24.93 2.98 -17.55
CA THR A 47 -24.26 3.22 -18.84
C THR A 47 -22.73 3.18 -18.76
N GLY A 48 -22.15 3.00 -17.56
CA GLY A 48 -20.71 3.08 -17.29
C GLY A 48 -20.18 4.51 -17.10
N ALA A 49 -20.99 5.54 -17.37
CA ALA A 49 -20.61 6.95 -17.21
C ALA A 49 -20.64 7.39 -15.74
N TRP A 50 -19.78 8.34 -15.36
CA TRP A 50 -19.77 8.94 -14.03
C TRP A 50 -20.75 10.11 -13.93
N ALA A 51 -21.53 10.16 -12.85
CA ALA A 51 -22.38 11.30 -12.50
C ALA A 51 -22.02 11.83 -11.10
N TRP A 52 -21.91 13.14 -10.96
CA TRP A 52 -21.74 13.79 -9.66
C TRP A 52 -23.00 13.63 -8.80
N ILE A 53 -22.80 13.48 -7.49
CA ILE A 53 -23.90 13.36 -6.53
C ILE A 53 -24.57 14.72 -6.36
N ASP A 54 -25.86 14.79 -6.68
CA ASP A 54 -26.73 15.93 -6.44
C ASP A 54 -27.87 15.48 -5.52
N THR A 55 -27.71 15.81 -4.24
CA THR A 55 -28.67 15.46 -3.17
C THR A 55 -29.91 16.35 -3.17
N THR A 56 -30.04 17.32 -4.09
CA THR A 56 -31.24 18.16 -4.21
C THR A 56 -32.48 17.29 -4.39
N LEU A 57 -33.49 17.50 -3.55
CA LEU A 57 -34.73 16.75 -3.57
C LEU A 57 -35.63 17.19 -4.73
N VAL A 58 -36.19 16.21 -5.43
CA VAL A 58 -37.22 16.38 -6.45
C VAL A 58 -38.42 15.47 -6.15
N GLU A 59 -39.64 15.94 -6.39
CA GLU A 59 -40.86 15.13 -6.24
C GLU A 59 -41.08 14.31 -7.53
N GLN A 60 -40.98 12.97 -7.44
CA GLN A 60 -41.15 12.07 -8.58
C GLN A 60 -41.75 10.73 -8.13
N GLY A 61 -42.77 10.23 -8.83
CA GLY A 61 -43.43 8.95 -8.47
C GLY A 61 -44.21 8.99 -7.15
N GLY A 62 -44.54 10.18 -6.63
CA GLY A 62 -45.21 10.35 -5.34
C GLY A 62 -44.28 10.11 -4.14
N VAL A 63 -42.98 10.38 -4.29
CA VAL A 63 -41.99 10.51 -3.22
C VAL A 63 -41.05 11.68 -3.52
N LEU A 64 -40.43 12.25 -2.48
CA LEU A 64 -39.28 13.15 -2.62
C LEU A 64 -38.00 12.31 -2.66
N ARG A 65 -37.11 12.57 -3.62
CA ARG A 65 -35.85 11.81 -3.77
C ARG A 65 -34.69 12.72 -4.22
N PRO A 66 -33.43 12.43 -3.84
CA PRO A 66 -32.29 13.12 -4.44
C PRO A 66 -32.21 12.81 -5.94
N LYS A 67 -31.71 13.75 -6.75
CA LYS A 67 -31.50 13.53 -8.18
C LYS A 67 -30.46 12.42 -8.44
N VAL A 68 -29.33 12.47 -7.74
CA VAL A 68 -28.23 11.49 -7.81
C VAL A 68 -27.64 11.28 -6.41
N ALA A 69 -27.55 10.03 -5.97
CA ALA A 69 -26.92 9.61 -4.72
C ALA A 69 -26.39 8.16 -4.84
N LYS A 70 -25.49 7.74 -3.93
CA LYS A 70 -24.94 6.37 -3.89
C LYS A 70 -25.96 5.34 -3.40
N THR A 71 -26.81 5.74 -2.47
CA THR A 71 -27.87 4.92 -1.85
C THR A 71 -29.22 5.56 -2.07
N THR A 72 -30.28 4.77 -2.18
CA THR A 72 -31.61 5.31 -2.44
C THR A 72 -32.32 5.72 -1.14
N SER A 73 -32.52 7.02 -0.97
CA SER A 73 -33.33 7.62 0.12
C SER A 73 -34.57 8.26 -0.49
N HIS A 74 -35.76 7.74 -0.18
CA HIS A 74 -37.05 8.29 -0.57
C HIS A 74 -37.77 8.84 0.66
N PHE A 75 -38.26 10.08 0.61
CA PHE A 75 -39.00 10.74 1.67
C PHE A 75 -40.48 10.94 1.28
N SER A 76 -41.36 11.06 2.28
CA SER A 76 -42.80 11.30 2.06
C SER A 76 -43.09 12.68 1.43
N PRO A 77 -44.08 12.80 0.52
CA PRO A 77 -44.64 14.10 0.13
C PRO A 77 -45.66 14.64 1.16
N GLY A 78 -45.91 13.92 2.26
CA GLY A 78 -46.98 14.18 3.23
C GLY A 78 -48.06 13.09 3.21
N GLY A 79 -49.09 13.25 4.06
CA GLY A 79 -50.21 12.31 4.19
C GLY A 79 -49.88 11.06 5.02
N SER A 80 -50.73 10.02 4.86
CA SER A 80 -50.70 8.76 5.62
C SER A 80 -50.08 7.57 4.88
N ASP A 81 -50.08 7.60 3.55
CA ASP A 81 -50.06 6.37 2.75
C ASP A 81 -48.62 5.88 2.48
N LYS A 82 -47.69 6.83 2.41
CA LYS A 82 -46.25 6.59 2.20
C LYS A 82 -45.51 6.46 3.55
N PRO A 83 -44.44 5.66 3.64
CA PRO A 83 -43.48 5.77 4.73
C PRO A 83 -42.91 7.19 4.83
N LEU A 84 -42.49 7.61 6.03
CA LEU A 84 -41.75 8.87 6.23
C LEU A 84 -40.47 8.85 5.39
N VAL A 85 -39.73 7.75 5.50
CA VAL A 85 -38.50 7.48 4.76
C VAL A 85 -38.43 6.00 4.40
N THR A 86 -38.02 5.71 3.17
CA THR A 86 -37.54 4.40 2.72
C THR A 86 -36.09 4.54 2.30
N PHE A 87 -35.21 3.80 2.97
CA PHE A 87 -33.78 3.75 2.71
C PHE A 87 -33.40 2.38 2.14
N SER A 88 -32.73 2.37 0.99
CA SER A 88 -32.31 1.15 0.29
C SER A 88 -30.82 1.26 -0.07
N PRO A 89 -29.94 0.50 0.63
CA PRO A 89 -28.53 0.39 0.29
C PRO A 89 -28.25 -0.23 -1.08
N ASP A 90 -29.10 -1.18 -1.49
CA ASP A 90 -29.04 -1.90 -2.78
C ASP A 90 -30.46 -2.22 -3.30
N ASP A 91 -30.57 -3.02 -4.37
CA ASP A 91 -31.83 -3.43 -5.02
C ASP A 91 -32.64 -4.48 -4.22
N LYS A 92 -31.96 -5.19 -3.32
CA LYS A 92 -32.48 -6.33 -2.56
C LYS A 92 -32.85 -5.94 -1.13
N GLN A 93 -32.18 -4.96 -0.56
CA GLN A 93 -32.22 -4.57 0.85
C GLN A 93 -32.88 -3.21 1.05
N SER A 94 -33.82 -3.11 1.99
CA SER A 94 -34.41 -1.83 2.39
C SER A 94 -34.91 -1.81 3.84
N VAL A 95 -34.98 -0.61 4.40
CA VAL A 95 -35.63 -0.31 5.67
C VAL A 95 -36.49 0.94 5.49
N SER A 96 -37.74 0.89 5.95
CA SER A 96 -38.68 2.00 5.90
C SER A 96 -39.20 2.31 7.30
N LEU A 97 -39.30 3.59 7.61
CA LEU A 97 -39.88 4.11 8.85
C LEU A 97 -41.21 4.78 8.50
N ARG A 98 -42.29 4.44 9.21
CA ARG A 98 -43.57 5.18 9.13
C ARG A 98 -43.72 6.13 10.31
N TRP A 99 -44.22 7.33 10.04
CA TRP A 99 -44.71 8.24 11.06
C TRP A 99 -46.00 7.68 11.68
N PRO A 100 -46.27 7.90 12.99
CA PRO A 100 -47.47 7.36 13.65
C PRO A 100 -48.77 8.12 13.28
N THR A 101 -48.66 9.30 12.68
CA THR A 101 -49.79 10.16 12.25
C THR A 101 -49.63 10.57 10.79
N ALA A 102 -50.67 11.15 10.19
CA ALA A 102 -50.57 11.76 8.87
C ALA A 102 -49.57 12.93 8.90
N LEU A 103 -48.60 12.92 7.98
CA LEU A 103 -47.60 13.98 7.86
C LEU A 103 -48.19 15.23 7.17
N PRO A 104 -47.81 16.45 7.58
CA PRO A 104 -48.08 17.65 6.77
C PRO A 104 -47.30 17.58 5.46
N ARG A 105 -47.67 18.40 4.45
CA ARG A 105 -46.83 18.55 3.25
C ARG A 105 -45.53 19.29 3.65
N PRO A 106 -44.33 18.74 3.33
CA PRO A 106 -43.08 19.39 3.71
C PRO A 106 -42.75 20.59 2.81
N THR A 107 -42.09 21.58 3.40
CA THR A 107 -41.35 22.60 2.64
C THR A 107 -40.00 22.01 2.22
N VAL A 108 -39.66 22.08 0.95
CA VAL A 108 -38.42 21.50 0.38
C VAL A 108 -37.43 22.62 0.03
N HIS A 109 -36.17 22.48 0.47
CA HIS A 109 -35.09 23.41 0.14
C HIS A 109 -33.77 22.64 -0.02
N GLY A 110 -33.21 22.64 -1.23
CA GLY A 110 -32.00 21.88 -1.55
C GLY A 110 -32.19 20.39 -1.26
N ASN A 111 -31.34 19.82 -0.40
CA ASN A 111 -31.42 18.44 0.04
C ASN A 111 -32.32 18.21 1.28
N LYS A 112 -33.05 19.22 1.76
CA LYS A 112 -33.86 19.15 2.99
C LYS A 112 -35.36 19.21 2.72
N ALA A 113 -36.12 18.41 3.48
CA ALA A 113 -37.58 18.44 3.55
C ALA A 113 -38.02 18.66 5.01
N THR A 114 -38.71 19.78 5.27
CA THR A 114 -39.15 20.19 6.61
C THR A 114 -40.66 20.04 6.75
N TYR A 115 -41.09 19.15 7.64
CA TYR A 115 -42.47 18.86 8.01
C TYR A 115 -42.79 19.65 9.29
N ALA A 116 -43.41 20.82 9.15
CA ALA A 116 -43.69 21.72 10.27
C ALA A 116 -44.65 21.10 11.29
N ASP A 117 -44.33 21.20 12.58
CA ASP A 117 -45.14 20.72 13.71
C ASP A 117 -45.51 19.22 13.66
N ALA A 118 -44.80 18.41 12.87
CA ALA A 118 -45.08 16.98 12.70
C ALA A 118 -44.87 16.16 13.99
N GLY A 119 -43.98 16.61 14.89
CA GLY A 119 -43.79 16.08 16.23
C GLY A 119 -44.76 16.65 17.28
N GLY A 120 -45.72 17.47 16.86
CA GLY A 120 -46.59 18.28 17.71
C GLY A 120 -46.23 19.78 17.66
N SER A 121 -47.07 20.60 18.27
CA SER A 121 -46.91 22.06 18.31
C SER A 121 -45.54 22.47 18.87
N GLY A 122 -44.74 23.15 18.04
CA GLY A 122 -43.36 23.56 18.34
C GLY A 122 -42.28 22.54 18.01
N ALA A 123 -42.61 21.38 17.44
CA ALA A 123 -41.67 20.29 17.14
C ALA A 123 -41.68 19.91 15.65
N ASP A 124 -40.71 20.44 14.90
CA ASP A 124 -40.55 20.16 13.47
C ASP A 124 -39.79 18.86 13.24
N LEU A 125 -40.13 18.18 12.15
CA LEU A 125 -39.37 17.04 11.62
C LEU A 125 -38.66 17.49 10.35
N VAL A 126 -37.35 17.28 10.26
CA VAL A 126 -36.53 17.60 9.08
C VAL A 126 -35.86 16.33 8.59
N LEU A 127 -35.95 16.05 7.29
CA LEU A 127 -35.17 15.02 6.62
C LEU A 127 -34.15 15.67 5.67
N THR A 128 -32.88 15.36 5.86
CA THR A 128 -31.77 15.77 4.98
C THR A 128 -31.30 14.56 4.16
N ALA A 129 -31.27 14.65 2.83
CA ALA A 129 -30.67 13.64 1.97
C ALA A 129 -29.13 13.78 1.95
N LEU A 130 -28.43 12.66 2.10
CA LEU A 130 -26.95 12.60 2.14
C LEU A 130 -26.41 11.73 1.00
N PRO A 131 -25.14 11.93 0.56
CA PRO A 131 -24.55 11.16 -0.54
C PRO A 131 -24.68 9.64 -0.41
N THR A 132 -24.57 9.11 0.81
CA THR A 132 -24.63 7.69 1.14
C THR A 132 -25.73 7.35 2.16
N GLY A 133 -26.75 8.21 2.31
CA GLY A 133 -27.70 8.05 3.40
C GLY A 133 -28.84 9.06 3.49
N TYR A 134 -29.31 9.25 4.71
CA TYR A 134 -30.15 10.37 5.12
C TYR A 134 -29.89 10.73 6.59
N ARG A 135 -30.28 11.93 7.01
CA ARG A 135 -30.36 12.34 8.40
C ARG A 135 -31.78 12.77 8.73
N GLN A 136 -32.28 12.30 9.86
CA GLN A 136 -33.54 12.71 10.47
C GLN A 136 -33.23 13.62 11.66
N GLU A 137 -33.87 14.78 11.72
CA GLU A 137 -33.70 15.79 12.76
C GLU A 137 -35.08 16.15 13.33
N ILE A 138 -35.25 16.10 14.66
CA ILE A 138 -36.42 16.65 15.36
C ILE A 138 -35.99 17.96 16.00
N VAL A 139 -36.57 19.08 15.55
CA VAL A 139 -36.20 20.43 15.99
C VAL A 139 -37.30 20.94 16.92
N LEU A 140 -37.00 20.93 18.23
CA LEU A 140 -37.87 21.54 19.23
C LEU A 140 -37.61 23.04 19.27
N ARG A 141 -38.52 23.84 18.72
CA ARG A 141 -38.41 25.31 18.62
C ARG A 141 -38.49 26.00 19.98
N SER A 142 -39.13 25.35 20.95
CA SER A 142 -39.24 25.79 22.35
C SER A 142 -39.34 24.57 23.27
N LYS A 143 -39.29 24.79 24.59
CA LYS A 143 -39.48 23.71 25.57
C LYS A 143 -40.86 23.07 25.39
N PRO A 144 -40.95 21.75 25.16
CA PRO A 144 -42.24 21.10 24.94
C PRO A 144 -43.05 21.04 26.25
N SER A 145 -44.37 21.24 26.15
CA SER A 145 -45.30 21.25 27.29
C SER A 145 -45.70 19.85 27.78
N ARG A 146 -45.27 18.80 27.07
CA ARG A 146 -45.46 17.38 27.37
C ARG A 146 -44.18 16.62 27.00
N PRO A 147 -43.94 15.41 27.53
CA PRO A 147 -42.88 14.54 27.04
C PRO A 147 -43.02 14.30 25.53
N VAL A 148 -41.91 14.41 24.80
CA VAL A 148 -41.85 14.07 23.38
C VAL A 148 -41.41 12.61 23.28
N GLU A 149 -42.28 11.75 22.76
CA GLU A 149 -41.97 10.34 22.50
C GLU A 149 -42.48 9.98 21.10
N ILE A 150 -41.55 9.62 20.22
CA ILE A 150 -41.83 9.35 18.80
C ILE A 150 -41.62 7.86 18.57
N THR A 151 -42.71 7.14 18.30
CA THR A 151 -42.67 5.72 17.93
C THR A 151 -42.84 5.56 16.42
N LEU A 152 -41.78 5.11 15.75
CA LEU A 152 -41.75 4.83 14.31
C LEU A 152 -41.96 3.33 14.07
N GLN A 153 -42.89 2.99 13.18
CA GLN A 153 -43.05 1.59 12.74
C GLN A 153 -41.99 1.25 11.70
N VAL A 154 -41.33 0.10 11.85
CA VAL A 154 -40.22 -0.32 11.00
C VAL A 154 -40.66 -1.46 10.08
N GLU A 155 -40.58 -1.24 8.77
CA GLU A 155 -40.77 -2.26 7.72
C GLU A 155 -39.41 -2.52 7.06
N SER A 156 -38.95 -3.76 6.94
CA SER A 156 -37.63 -4.05 6.37
C SER A 156 -37.59 -5.32 5.50
N LYS A 157 -36.68 -5.30 4.52
CA LYS A 157 -36.41 -6.38 3.56
C LYS A 157 -34.90 -6.65 3.59
N GLY A 158 -34.49 -7.87 3.96
CA GLY A 158 -33.08 -8.27 4.07
C GLY A 158 -32.28 -7.65 5.22
N LEU A 159 -32.82 -6.60 5.86
CA LEU A 159 -32.20 -5.80 6.92
C LEU A 159 -32.96 -5.92 8.25
N LYS A 160 -32.26 -5.62 9.36
CA LYS A 160 -32.82 -5.53 10.72
C LYS A 160 -32.17 -4.34 11.45
N LEU A 161 -32.93 -3.68 12.34
CA LEU A 161 -32.34 -2.72 13.29
C LEU A 161 -31.86 -3.44 14.55
N ARG A 162 -30.67 -3.07 15.03
CA ARG A 162 -30.05 -3.52 16.27
C ARG A 162 -29.74 -2.31 17.16
N GLU A 163 -30.10 -2.40 18.43
CA GLU A 163 -29.81 -1.39 19.43
C GLU A 163 -28.37 -1.53 19.95
N ARG A 164 -27.71 -0.42 20.25
CA ARG A 164 -26.37 -0.38 20.87
C ARG A 164 -26.29 0.73 21.92
N LYS A 165 -25.30 0.67 22.80
CA LYS A 165 -25.00 1.75 23.76
C LYS A 165 -24.75 3.06 23.01
N GLY A 166 -25.72 3.98 23.05
CA GLY A 166 -25.63 5.30 22.41
C GLY A 166 -26.02 5.38 20.93
N GLY A 167 -26.80 4.42 20.39
CA GLY A 167 -27.33 4.54 19.02
C GLY A 167 -27.92 3.25 18.46
N LEU A 168 -27.94 3.17 17.13
CA LEU A 168 -28.42 2.00 16.38
C LEU A 168 -27.34 1.50 15.41
N ASP A 169 -27.41 0.21 15.09
CA ASP A 169 -26.80 -0.38 13.90
C ASP A 169 -27.93 -0.89 12.97
N LEU A 170 -27.78 -0.67 11.67
CA LEU A 170 -28.55 -1.36 10.63
C LEU A 170 -27.72 -2.55 10.17
N VAL A 171 -28.26 -3.76 10.26
CA VAL A 171 -27.54 -5.01 9.95
C VAL A 171 -28.27 -5.84 8.90
N THR A 172 -27.52 -6.63 8.12
CA THR A 172 -28.10 -7.67 7.26
C THR A 172 -28.71 -8.79 8.09
N SER A 173 -29.53 -9.66 7.46
CA SER A 173 -29.98 -10.91 8.07
C SER A 173 -28.86 -11.82 8.58
N ALA A 174 -27.63 -11.67 8.08
CA ALA A 174 -26.43 -12.38 8.54
C ALA A 174 -25.65 -11.64 9.65
N GLY A 175 -26.14 -10.50 10.13
CA GLY A 175 -25.57 -9.75 11.27
C GLY A 175 -24.44 -8.77 10.92
N HIS A 176 -24.02 -8.69 9.66
CA HIS A 176 -23.04 -7.72 9.18
C HIS A 176 -23.62 -6.29 9.20
N ARG A 177 -22.85 -5.29 9.64
CA ARG A 177 -23.31 -3.90 9.79
C ARG A 177 -23.23 -3.14 8.46
N ILE A 178 -24.36 -2.63 8.00
CA ILE A 178 -24.51 -1.84 6.78
C ILE A 178 -24.52 -0.33 7.07
N SER A 179 -25.06 0.08 8.21
CA SER A 179 -25.06 1.49 8.64
C SER A 179 -24.99 1.57 10.17
N ARG A 180 -24.52 2.70 10.69
CA ARG A 180 -24.56 3.06 12.12
C ARG A 180 -25.22 4.43 12.26
N ALA A 181 -26.19 4.54 13.17
CA ALA A 181 -26.73 5.81 13.60
C ALA A 181 -26.29 6.15 15.02
N TYR A 182 -25.89 7.40 15.25
CA TYR A 182 -25.76 8.00 16.57
C TYR A 182 -26.98 8.89 16.80
N ASN A 183 -27.44 8.94 18.05
CA ASN A 183 -28.62 9.72 18.43
C ASN A 183 -28.21 10.77 19.47
N ALA A 184 -28.02 12.00 18.99
CA ALA A 184 -27.45 13.10 19.73
C ALA A 184 -28.40 14.29 19.79
N ALA A 185 -28.35 15.05 20.89
CA ALA A 185 -29.01 16.34 21.02
C ALA A 185 -27.96 17.45 21.04
N THR A 186 -28.09 18.45 20.17
CA THR A 186 -27.15 19.57 20.02
C THR A 186 -27.74 20.90 20.52
N TRP A 187 -26.88 21.76 21.06
CA TRP A 187 -27.25 23.01 21.75
C TRP A 187 -26.53 24.22 21.13
N ALA A 188 -27.04 25.44 21.40
CA ALA A 188 -26.46 26.71 20.95
C ALA A 188 -25.98 27.57 22.15
N LYS A 189 -24.98 28.44 21.89
CA LYS A 189 -24.12 29.23 22.83
C LYS A 189 -24.61 29.43 24.27
N PRO A 190 -23.71 29.39 25.28
CA PRO A 190 -24.02 29.86 26.62
C PRO A 190 -24.05 31.40 26.65
N GLU A 191 -24.95 31.99 27.43
CA GLU A 191 -24.88 33.41 27.80
C GLU A 191 -24.17 33.60 29.15
N GLY A 192 -23.30 34.61 29.24
CA GLY A 192 -22.71 35.13 30.49
C GLY A 192 -21.22 34.81 30.70
N ASP A 193 -20.50 35.80 31.25
CA ASP A 193 -19.02 35.85 31.35
C ASP A 193 -18.40 34.93 32.43
N ARG A 194 -18.97 33.74 32.65
CA ARG A 194 -18.58 32.85 33.75
C ARG A 194 -17.81 31.63 33.24
N LYS A 195 -16.53 31.51 33.63
CA LYS A 195 -15.68 30.34 33.32
C LYS A 195 -16.45 29.02 33.57
N PRO A 196 -16.56 28.13 32.57
CA PRO A 196 -17.38 26.92 32.68
C PRO A 196 -16.71 25.88 33.57
N ALA A 197 -17.15 25.78 34.82
CA ALA A 197 -16.73 24.71 35.74
C ALA A 197 -17.36 23.36 35.33
N ALA A 198 -16.64 22.60 34.50
CA ALA A 198 -16.92 21.20 34.15
C ALA A 198 -18.39 20.89 33.78
N ALA A 199 -19.08 21.81 33.10
CA ALA A 199 -20.43 21.59 32.62
C ALA A 199 -20.42 20.49 31.54
N PRO A 200 -21.22 19.42 31.66
CA PRO A 200 -21.12 18.27 30.76
C PRO A 200 -21.60 18.65 29.35
N ARG A 201 -20.66 18.86 28.42
CA ARG A 201 -20.93 19.09 26.98
C ARG A 201 -21.36 17.83 26.22
N GLY A 202 -21.65 16.74 26.92
CA GLY A 202 -22.23 15.54 26.35
C GLY A 202 -23.54 15.84 25.63
N PRO A 203 -23.78 15.25 24.44
CA PRO A 203 -25.12 15.24 23.87
C PRO A 203 -26.05 14.57 24.88
N GLY A 204 -27.11 15.27 25.29
CA GLY A 204 -28.06 14.72 26.24
C GLY A 204 -28.66 13.43 25.70
N ARG A 205 -28.49 12.32 26.43
CA ARG A 205 -28.71 10.96 25.92
C ARG A 205 -30.14 10.79 25.41
N VAL A 206 -30.30 10.72 24.09
CA VAL A 206 -31.58 10.42 23.45
C VAL A 206 -31.86 8.93 23.69
N LYS A 207 -32.88 8.64 24.52
CA LYS A 207 -33.33 7.28 24.75
C LYS A 207 -33.88 6.73 23.45
N THR A 208 -33.25 5.65 23.00
CA THR A 208 -33.54 4.99 21.75
C THR A 208 -33.79 3.53 22.09
N ALA A 209 -34.99 3.03 21.83
CA ALA A 209 -35.38 1.67 22.20
C ALA A 209 -36.03 0.95 21.01
N LEU A 210 -35.64 -0.31 20.79
CA LEU A 210 -36.28 -1.19 19.81
C LEU A 210 -37.32 -2.09 20.50
N SER A 211 -38.57 -1.63 20.52
CA SER A 211 -39.70 -2.47 20.91
C SER A 211 -39.97 -3.53 19.83
N ARG A 212 -40.44 -4.71 20.25
CA ARG A 212 -40.86 -5.80 19.37
C ARG A 212 -42.27 -6.24 19.71
N SER A 213 -43.12 -6.33 18.69
CA SER A 213 -44.45 -6.94 18.78
C SER A 213 -44.62 -7.93 17.64
N LYS A 214 -44.50 -9.22 17.97
CA LYS A 214 -44.33 -10.31 16.99
C LYS A 214 -43.17 -9.97 16.04
N ASP A 215 -43.35 -10.14 14.74
CA ASP A 215 -42.33 -9.90 13.70
C ASP A 215 -42.09 -8.42 13.38
N ARG A 216 -42.79 -7.48 14.03
CA ARG A 216 -42.64 -6.03 13.79
C ARG A 216 -41.70 -5.40 14.81
N GLN A 217 -40.72 -4.63 14.33
CA GLN A 217 -39.93 -3.73 15.16
C GLN A 217 -40.59 -2.34 15.21
N SER A 218 -40.55 -1.69 16.36
CA SER A 218 -40.88 -0.26 16.49
C SER A 218 -39.70 0.47 17.12
N LEU A 219 -39.28 1.56 16.51
CA LEU A 219 -38.20 2.42 16.96
C LEU A 219 -38.79 3.56 17.80
N VAL A 220 -38.52 3.57 19.10
CA VAL A 220 -38.91 4.65 20.01
C VAL A 220 -37.73 5.61 20.15
N ILE A 221 -37.99 6.90 19.95
CA ILE A 221 -37.04 8.01 20.13
C ILE A 221 -37.64 8.98 21.16
N ALA A 222 -36.93 9.18 22.27
CA ALA A 222 -37.33 10.10 23.34
C ALA A 222 -36.10 10.87 23.89
N PRO A 223 -36.05 12.21 23.85
CA PRO A 223 -35.04 12.97 24.58
C PRO A 223 -35.20 12.78 26.10
N ASP A 224 -34.09 12.78 26.84
CA ASP A 224 -34.17 12.59 28.29
C ASP A 224 -34.87 13.78 28.97
N ALA A 225 -35.78 13.48 29.91
CA ALA A 225 -36.44 14.49 30.72
C ALA A 225 -35.45 15.33 31.55
N ALA A 226 -34.27 14.80 31.91
CA ALA A 226 -33.20 15.56 32.53
C ALA A 226 -32.62 16.62 31.58
N LEU A 227 -32.45 16.31 30.28
CA LEU A 227 -32.02 17.28 29.27
C LEU A 227 -33.05 18.39 29.08
N LEU A 228 -34.34 18.03 28.90
CA LEU A 228 -35.42 19.01 28.68
C LEU A 228 -35.69 19.93 29.89
N ASN A 229 -35.22 19.55 31.08
CA ASN A 229 -35.41 20.31 32.32
C ASN A 229 -34.12 20.96 32.88
N ALA A 230 -32.96 20.72 32.27
CA ALA A 230 -31.72 21.40 32.68
C ALA A 230 -31.79 22.90 32.37
N ARG A 231 -31.32 23.73 33.31
CA ARG A 231 -31.31 25.20 33.15
C ARG A 231 -30.35 25.69 32.06
N SER A 232 -29.44 24.83 31.61
CA SER A 232 -28.46 25.08 30.55
C SER A 232 -28.95 24.70 29.15
N THR A 233 -30.21 24.26 28.99
CA THR A 233 -30.75 23.80 27.70
C THR A 233 -31.36 24.96 26.92
N THR A 234 -30.55 25.55 26.04
CA THR A 234 -30.96 26.52 25.02
C THR A 234 -31.90 25.87 23.99
N TYR A 235 -32.84 26.65 23.44
CA TYR A 235 -33.69 26.27 22.32
C TYR A 235 -33.43 27.22 21.12
N PRO A 236 -33.55 26.77 19.85
CA PRO A 236 -34.05 25.46 19.42
C PRO A 236 -33.11 24.31 19.78
N LEU A 237 -33.70 23.18 20.17
CA LEU A 237 -32.99 21.95 20.56
C LEU A 237 -33.20 20.90 19.47
N THR A 238 -32.14 20.52 18.78
CA THR A 238 -32.19 19.54 17.68
C THR A 238 -31.75 18.16 18.15
N ILE A 239 -32.57 17.15 17.86
CA ILE A 239 -32.32 15.72 18.10
C ILE A 239 -32.07 15.06 16.75
N ALA A 240 -30.84 14.63 16.49
CA ALA A 240 -30.44 14.06 15.20
C ALA A 240 -30.29 12.53 15.25
N SER A 241 -30.64 11.87 14.13
CA SER A 241 -30.43 10.45 13.84
C SER A 241 -29.99 10.30 12.37
N THR A 242 -28.70 10.05 12.15
CA THR A 242 -28.11 9.90 10.80
C THR A 242 -27.96 8.44 10.42
N PHE A 243 -28.36 8.05 9.20
CA PHE A 243 -28.17 6.70 8.65
C PHE A 243 -27.41 6.78 7.32
N THR A 244 -26.12 6.47 7.34
CA THR A 244 -25.22 6.41 6.16
C THR A 244 -24.59 5.02 6.02
N THR A 245 -24.32 4.56 4.78
CA THR A 245 -23.53 3.34 4.54
C THR A 245 -22.03 3.58 4.40
N SER A 246 -21.62 4.84 4.31
CA SER A 246 -20.20 5.19 4.26
C SER A 246 -19.50 4.81 5.56
N THR A 247 -18.39 4.07 5.46
CA THR A 247 -17.36 4.12 6.51
C THR A 247 -16.61 5.43 6.33
N ASN A 248 -17.13 6.49 6.94
CA ASN A 248 -16.51 7.80 6.91
C ASN A 248 -15.07 7.74 7.42
N ILE A 249 -14.27 8.71 7.03
CA ILE A 249 -12.87 8.81 7.45
C ILE A 249 -12.55 10.23 7.94
N ASP A 250 -13.57 10.95 8.38
CA ASP A 250 -13.52 12.25 9.01
C ASP A 250 -14.34 12.27 10.32
N VAL A 251 -13.75 12.73 11.42
CA VAL A 251 -14.42 12.80 12.74
C VAL A 251 -13.73 13.78 13.70
N ASP A 252 -14.45 14.33 14.67
CA ASP A 252 -13.89 15.16 15.76
C ASP A 252 -13.97 14.51 17.16
N ILE A 253 -13.08 14.94 18.06
CA ILE A 253 -13.06 14.64 19.50
C ILE A 253 -12.64 15.86 20.31
N ALA A 254 -13.07 15.93 21.57
CA ALA A 254 -12.69 16.96 22.54
C ALA A 254 -12.23 16.34 23.88
N ASP A 255 -11.56 17.12 24.73
CA ASP A 255 -11.21 16.71 26.10
C ASP A 255 -12.42 16.82 27.06
N ASP A 256 -13.47 16.03 26.78
CA ASP A 256 -14.73 16.00 27.54
C ASP A 256 -15.15 14.59 28.00
N GLY A 257 -14.32 13.58 27.71
CA GLY A 257 -14.55 12.18 28.07
C GLY A 257 -15.56 11.44 27.19
N LEU A 258 -16.01 12.03 26.06
CA LEU A 258 -16.93 11.39 25.13
C LEU A 258 -16.22 10.47 24.12
N SER A 259 -17.04 9.72 23.38
CA SER A 259 -16.63 9.00 22.18
C SER A 259 -17.01 9.78 20.94
N ALA A 260 -16.18 9.68 19.91
CA ALA A 260 -16.36 10.28 18.60
C ALA A 260 -17.70 9.90 17.93
N ASP A 261 -18.29 10.85 17.22
CA ASP A 261 -19.52 10.68 16.44
C ASP A 261 -19.26 11.11 14.98
N PRO A 262 -18.90 10.16 14.09
CA PRO A 262 -18.66 10.41 12.66
C PRO A 262 -19.95 10.58 11.85
N THR A 263 -21.05 10.98 12.48
CA THR A 263 -22.33 11.24 11.80
C THR A 263 -22.86 12.68 11.98
N ARG A 264 -22.00 13.55 12.56
CA ARG A 264 -22.24 14.99 12.73
C ARG A 264 -21.97 15.76 11.42
N PRO A 265 -22.80 16.74 11.04
CA PRO A 265 -22.60 17.55 9.81
C PRO A 265 -21.48 18.59 9.90
N LEU A 266 -20.78 18.68 11.04
CA LEU A 266 -19.69 19.61 11.30
C LEU A 266 -18.63 18.93 12.18
N LEU A 267 -17.37 19.17 11.86
CA LEU A 267 -16.17 18.78 12.60
C LEU A 267 -15.61 20.00 13.34
N THR A 268 -15.06 19.81 14.53
CA THR A 268 -14.50 20.89 15.35
C THR A 268 -12.98 20.72 15.50
N ALA A 269 -12.21 21.74 15.14
CA ALA A 269 -10.78 21.81 15.39
C ALA A 269 -10.43 23.11 16.11
N GLY A 270 -9.57 23.04 17.14
CA GLY A 270 -9.08 24.20 17.89
C GLY A 270 -9.40 24.19 19.38
N THR A 271 -9.28 25.33 20.06
CA THR A 271 -9.67 25.50 21.47
C THR A 271 -11.06 26.12 21.55
N VAL A 272 -12.01 25.43 22.21
CA VAL A 272 -13.43 25.84 22.35
C VAL A 272 -13.75 26.07 23.82
N PHE A 273 -13.84 27.33 24.24
CA PHE A 273 -14.03 27.76 25.63
C PHE A 273 -13.08 27.05 26.60
N GLY A 274 -11.78 27.06 26.28
CA GLY A 274 -10.71 26.41 27.05
C GLY A 274 -10.62 24.88 26.94
N LEU A 275 -11.42 24.20 26.11
CA LEU A 275 -11.27 22.77 25.83
C LEU A 275 -10.67 22.52 24.44
N PRO A 276 -9.53 21.81 24.34
CA PRO A 276 -8.99 21.36 23.05
C PRO A 276 -9.95 20.42 22.31
N ASN A 277 -10.10 20.66 21.01
CA ASN A 277 -10.86 19.89 20.04
C ASN A 277 -9.93 19.53 18.86
N ARG A 278 -9.97 18.27 18.43
CA ARG A 278 -9.16 17.74 17.32
C ARG A 278 -10.05 17.05 16.30
N THR A 279 -9.88 17.43 15.03
CA THR A 279 -10.47 16.74 13.89
C THR A 279 -9.44 15.80 13.27
N TYR A 280 -9.84 14.57 12.95
CA TYR A 280 -9.04 13.61 12.21
C TYR A 280 -9.66 13.35 10.84
N LEU A 281 -8.82 13.29 9.81
CA LEU A 281 -9.21 13.04 8.42
C LEU A 281 -8.30 11.96 7.82
N GLN A 282 -8.82 11.07 6.98
CA GLN A 282 -8.01 10.22 6.10
C GLN A 282 -8.47 10.41 4.65
N PHE A 283 -7.57 10.16 3.71
CA PHE A 283 -7.84 10.22 2.28
C PHE A 283 -7.13 9.05 1.61
N ASP A 284 -7.70 8.54 0.52
CA ASP A 284 -6.98 7.62 -0.36
C ASP A 284 -5.88 8.38 -1.12
N THR A 285 -4.63 8.09 -0.77
CA THR A 285 -3.43 8.66 -1.39
C THR A 285 -2.61 7.60 -2.13
N ARG A 286 -3.19 6.44 -2.45
CA ARG A 286 -2.45 5.34 -3.09
C ARG A 286 -1.82 5.75 -4.43
N GLY A 287 -2.52 6.59 -5.22
CA GLY A 287 -2.00 7.16 -6.46
C GLY A 287 -0.87 8.20 -6.30
N LEU A 288 -0.50 8.60 -5.07
CA LEU A 288 0.67 9.45 -4.83
C LEU A 288 1.96 8.65 -4.58
N ILE A 289 1.84 7.38 -4.20
CA ILE A 289 3.00 6.55 -3.85
C ILE A 289 3.97 6.50 -5.04
N GLY A 290 5.26 6.71 -4.79
CA GLY A 290 6.32 6.74 -5.81
C GLY A 290 6.43 8.00 -6.67
N ASN A 291 5.44 8.90 -6.66
CA ASN A 291 5.44 10.10 -7.50
C ASN A 291 6.20 11.28 -6.86
N GLN A 292 6.70 12.19 -7.69
CA GLN A 292 7.20 13.49 -7.22
C GLN A 292 6.02 14.46 -7.12
N VAL A 293 5.65 14.79 -5.88
CA VAL A 293 4.52 15.68 -5.57
C VAL A 293 5.02 17.13 -5.68
N LEU A 294 4.54 17.84 -6.70
CA LEU A 294 4.87 19.25 -6.94
C LEU A 294 4.06 20.19 -6.03
N ASP A 295 2.78 19.86 -5.84
CA ASP A 295 1.84 20.59 -5.00
C ASP A 295 0.90 19.58 -4.32
N ALA A 296 0.54 19.86 -3.08
CA ALA A 296 -0.63 19.24 -2.47
C ALA A 296 -1.28 20.20 -1.48
N LYS A 297 -2.60 20.11 -1.36
CA LYS A 297 -3.38 20.91 -0.40
C LYS A 297 -4.60 20.17 0.13
N LEU A 298 -4.83 20.32 1.42
CA LEU A 298 -6.11 20.00 2.07
C LEU A 298 -7.02 21.21 1.98
N SER A 299 -8.29 21.00 1.61
CA SER A 299 -9.28 22.07 1.42
C SER A 299 -10.59 21.67 2.11
N LEU A 300 -11.01 22.40 3.14
CA LEU A 300 -12.29 22.20 3.85
C LEU A 300 -13.11 23.50 3.85
N LEU A 301 -14.44 23.38 3.79
CA LEU A 301 -15.35 24.50 3.99
C LEU A 301 -15.46 24.82 5.49
N ASN A 302 -15.14 26.05 5.89
CA ASN A 302 -15.32 26.57 7.24
C ASN A 302 -16.61 27.38 7.30
N THR A 303 -17.49 27.06 8.25
CA THR A 303 -18.85 27.62 8.36
C THR A 303 -19.07 28.48 9.61
N ASP A 304 -18.27 28.29 10.66
CA ASP A 304 -18.35 29.05 11.91
C ASP A 304 -16.98 29.13 12.61
N ALA A 305 -16.76 30.19 13.40
CA ALA A 305 -15.53 30.50 14.12
C ALA A 305 -15.78 31.60 15.18
N PRO A 306 -14.85 31.83 16.14
CA PRO A 306 -14.96 32.91 17.14
C PRO A 306 -15.18 34.31 16.54
N SER A 307 -14.53 34.56 15.40
CA SER A 307 -14.60 35.80 14.62
C SER A 307 -14.21 35.49 13.16
N CYS A 308 -14.26 36.50 12.30
CA CYS A 308 -13.85 36.38 10.90
C CYS A 308 -12.67 37.30 10.58
N GLY A 309 -11.83 36.89 9.63
CA GLY A 309 -10.64 37.64 9.19
C GLY A 309 -9.40 36.76 9.08
N ASP A 310 -8.24 37.39 8.93
CA ASP A 310 -6.93 36.74 8.94
C ASP A 310 -5.91 37.75 9.52
N PRO A 311 -5.24 37.46 10.66
CA PRO A 311 -5.35 36.25 11.48
C PRO A 311 -6.56 36.26 12.44
N VAL A 312 -6.99 35.07 12.85
CA VAL A 312 -7.94 34.85 13.97
C VAL A 312 -7.34 33.81 14.93
N GLY A 313 -6.86 34.29 16.08
CA GLY A 313 -6.12 33.50 17.06
C GLY A 313 -4.80 32.93 16.51
N ASP A 314 -4.24 31.93 17.19
CA ASP A 314 -3.05 31.19 16.73
C ASP A 314 -3.30 30.33 15.47
N GLY A 315 -4.56 30.27 14.99
CA GLY A 315 -4.96 29.47 13.83
C GLY A 315 -5.08 27.98 14.10
N ILE A 316 -5.45 27.25 13.06
CA ILE A 316 -5.58 25.78 13.06
C ILE A 316 -4.41 25.17 12.30
N GLN A 317 -3.69 24.27 12.97
CA GLN A 317 -2.56 23.54 12.43
C GLN A 317 -3.01 22.15 11.95
N VAL A 318 -2.64 21.80 10.72
CA VAL A 318 -2.70 20.43 10.21
C VAL A 318 -1.38 19.71 10.46
N ARG A 319 -1.46 18.44 10.87
CA ARG A 319 -0.33 17.54 11.18
C ARG A 319 -0.53 16.18 10.52
N ARG A 320 0.58 15.48 10.22
CA ARG A 320 0.56 14.09 9.76
C ARG A 320 0.34 13.14 10.93
N VAL A 321 -0.66 12.25 10.83
CA VAL A 321 -0.91 11.20 11.83
C VAL A 321 0.07 10.05 11.62
N THR A 322 0.59 9.48 12.72
CA THR A 322 1.66 8.47 12.71
C THR A 322 1.24 7.11 13.27
N SER A 323 0.01 6.96 13.76
CA SER A 323 -0.52 5.67 14.22
C SER A 323 -2.01 5.45 13.87
N ARG A 324 -2.42 4.18 13.88
CA ARG A 324 -3.77 3.74 13.51
C ARG A 324 -4.83 4.26 14.49
N TRP A 325 -5.97 4.68 13.95
CA TRP A 325 -7.18 5.04 14.70
C TRP A 325 -8.42 4.44 14.04
N SER A 326 -9.57 4.57 14.71
CA SER A 326 -10.87 4.23 14.12
C SER A 326 -11.95 5.14 14.69
N GLN A 327 -12.70 5.80 13.81
CA GLN A 327 -13.89 6.61 14.14
C GLN A 327 -14.89 5.88 15.06
N ASP A 328 -14.96 4.55 14.96
CA ASP A 328 -15.92 3.71 15.68
C ASP A 328 -15.68 3.72 17.21
N THR A 329 -14.46 4.04 17.63
CA THR A 329 -13.93 3.85 19.00
C THR A 329 -13.04 4.99 19.49
N LEU A 330 -12.91 6.09 18.74
CA LEU A 330 -12.02 7.20 19.06
C LEU A 330 -12.56 8.02 20.25
N THR A 331 -11.66 8.48 21.11
CA THR A 331 -11.89 9.29 22.32
C THR A 331 -10.65 10.16 22.56
N TRP A 332 -10.71 11.13 23.47
CA TRP A 332 -9.50 11.85 23.89
C TRP A 332 -8.42 10.96 24.54
N ALA A 333 -8.81 9.86 25.18
CA ALA A 333 -7.91 8.97 25.90
C ALA A 333 -7.13 8.01 24.98
N ASN A 334 -7.64 7.70 23.79
CA ASN A 334 -7.01 6.79 22.81
C ASN A 334 -6.76 7.46 21.44
N LYS A 335 -6.61 8.79 21.43
CA LYS A 335 -6.27 9.56 20.21
C LYS A 335 -4.91 9.13 19.64
N PRO A 336 -4.76 9.06 18.30
CA PRO A 336 -3.52 8.65 17.68
C PRO A 336 -2.41 9.70 17.85
N THR A 337 -1.18 9.28 17.62
CA THR A 337 0.01 10.16 17.58
C THR A 337 0.09 10.95 16.28
N SER A 338 0.70 12.13 16.33
CA SER A 338 0.95 13.00 15.18
C SER A 338 2.34 13.65 15.26
N THR A 339 2.87 14.08 14.11
CA THR A 339 4.17 14.78 13.99
C THR A 339 3.99 16.23 13.51
N ASP A 340 4.94 17.11 13.82
CA ASP A 340 5.05 18.46 13.22
C ASP A 340 5.81 18.47 11.89
N GLU A 341 6.44 17.37 11.50
CA GLU A 341 7.09 17.25 10.18
C GLU A 341 6.10 17.57 9.06
N GLY A 342 6.41 18.60 8.28
CA GLY A 342 5.55 19.08 7.20
C GLY A 342 4.25 19.74 7.64
N ALA A 343 4.02 19.94 8.94
CA ALA A 343 2.83 20.61 9.46
C ALA A 343 2.72 22.05 8.94
N ARG A 344 1.48 22.55 8.85
CA ARG A 344 1.17 23.91 8.39
C ARG A 344 0.00 24.49 9.16
N THR A 345 0.01 25.80 9.42
CA THR A 345 -1.04 26.51 10.16
C THR A 345 -1.76 27.49 9.23
N VAL A 346 -3.10 27.56 9.36
CA VAL A 346 -3.93 28.58 8.72
C VAL A 346 -4.60 29.41 9.80
N THR A 347 -4.32 30.72 9.79
CA THR A 347 -4.85 31.70 10.75
C THR A 347 -6.21 32.25 10.36
N ARG A 348 -6.58 32.21 9.06
CA ARG A 348 -7.87 32.68 8.56
C ARG A 348 -9.07 32.00 9.22
N ALA A 349 -10.19 32.72 9.31
CA ALA A 349 -11.47 32.23 9.79
C ALA A 349 -12.64 32.78 8.96
N PHE A 350 -13.67 31.96 8.82
CA PHE A 350 -15.00 32.32 8.33
C PHE A 350 -16.03 32.04 9.43
N ALA A 351 -16.96 32.98 9.60
CA ALA A 351 -18.02 32.95 10.60
C ALA A 351 -19.34 33.45 9.99
N PRO A 352 -20.51 33.26 10.62
CA PRO A 352 -21.81 33.75 10.14
C PRO A 352 -21.91 35.27 9.86
N LEU A 353 -20.87 36.04 10.19
CA LEU A 353 -20.74 37.48 9.93
C LEU A 353 -20.08 37.81 8.57
N CYS A 354 -19.58 36.83 7.81
CA CYS A 354 -18.79 37.07 6.60
C CYS A 354 -18.88 35.97 5.52
N ASP A 355 -19.96 35.18 5.57
CA ASP A 355 -20.23 33.97 4.77
C ASP A 355 -19.23 32.79 4.96
N PRO A 356 -19.67 31.53 4.76
CA PRO A 356 -18.79 30.36 4.76
C PRO A 356 -17.76 30.39 3.62
N GLY A 357 -16.53 29.97 3.90
CA GLY A 357 -15.44 29.97 2.92
C GLY A 357 -14.45 28.81 3.11
N ARG A 358 -13.71 28.45 2.07
CA ARG A 358 -12.72 27.36 2.17
C ARG A 358 -11.44 27.82 2.85
N LEU A 359 -10.99 27.02 3.81
CA LEU A 359 -9.64 27.06 4.35
C LEU A 359 -8.80 26.02 3.59
N GLU A 360 -7.62 26.42 3.14
CA GLU A 360 -6.70 25.55 2.42
C GLU A 360 -5.35 25.50 3.13
N TRP A 361 -4.91 24.31 3.51
CA TRP A 361 -3.59 24.06 4.07
C TRP A 361 -2.70 23.44 2.98
N PRO A 362 -1.54 24.04 2.64
CA PRO A 362 -0.56 23.35 1.82
C PRO A 362 -0.03 22.12 2.57
N LEU A 363 0.19 21.03 1.84
CA LEU A 363 0.54 19.71 2.34
C LEU A 363 1.65 19.03 1.55
N THR A 364 2.32 19.74 0.62
CA THR A 364 3.32 19.15 -0.29
C THR A 364 4.34 18.27 0.44
N ASP A 365 4.91 18.70 1.57
CA ASP A 365 5.84 17.92 2.39
C ASP A 365 5.21 16.59 2.90
N ILE A 366 3.98 16.65 3.42
CA ILE A 366 3.26 15.51 3.99
C ILE A 366 2.83 14.54 2.87
N ALA A 367 2.36 15.07 1.75
CA ALA A 367 2.03 14.30 0.56
C ALA A 367 3.26 13.67 -0.09
N GLN A 368 4.40 14.36 -0.10
CA GLN A 368 5.68 13.83 -0.59
C GLN A 368 6.27 12.77 0.36
N SER A 369 6.01 12.87 1.67
CA SER A 369 6.31 11.81 2.66
C SER A 369 5.43 10.57 2.43
N TRP A 370 4.12 10.74 2.21
CA TRP A 370 3.25 9.62 1.81
C TRP A 370 3.68 9.00 0.47
N ALA A 371 4.07 9.83 -0.49
CA ALA A 371 4.61 9.40 -1.77
C ALA A 371 5.92 8.61 -1.62
N GLY A 372 6.81 9.07 -0.73
CA GLY A 372 8.04 8.38 -0.33
C GLY A 372 7.84 7.14 0.55
N GLY A 373 6.59 6.75 0.84
CA GLY A 373 6.25 5.49 1.51
C GLY A 373 6.17 5.53 3.03
N THR A 374 6.17 6.69 3.69
CA THR A 374 6.11 6.81 5.17
C THR A 374 4.76 6.36 5.80
N GLY A 375 3.82 5.86 4.99
CA GLY A 375 2.50 5.41 5.43
C GLY A 375 1.50 6.55 5.68
N ASN A 376 0.24 6.34 5.32
CA ASN A 376 -0.83 7.31 5.50
C ASN A 376 -1.86 6.84 6.54
N PHE A 377 -1.71 7.33 7.78
CA PHE A 377 -2.70 7.17 8.86
C PHE A 377 -3.64 8.40 8.97
N GLY A 378 -3.60 9.32 8.02
CA GLY A 378 -4.42 10.52 7.97
C GLY A 378 -3.74 11.79 8.49
N LEU A 379 -4.58 12.78 8.81
CA LEU A 379 -4.26 14.13 9.23
C LEU A 379 -4.97 14.45 10.53
N GLU A 380 -4.30 15.21 11.40
CA GLU A 380 -4.85 15.81 12.62
C GLU A 380 -4.94 17.32 12.41
N LEU A 381 -6.13 17.91 12.63
CA LEU A 381 -6.34 19.36 12.67
C LEU A 381 -6.64 19.78 14.10
N ARG A 382 -5.88 20.74 14.63
CA ARG A 382 -5.97 21.21 16.03
C ARG A 382 -5.56 22.68 16.18
N ALA A 383 -5.70 23.26 17.37
CA ALA A 383 -5.13 24.58 17.66
C ALA A 383 -3.61 24.54 17.48
N ALA A 384 -3.02 25.55 16.82
CA ALA A 384 -1.56 25.64 16.70
C ALA A 384 -0.87 25.70 18.08
N ASN A 385 -1.55 26.29 19.08
CA ASN A 385 -1.15 26.32 20.48
C ASN A 385 -2.29 25.81 21.38
N GLU A 386 -2.29 24.51 21.71
CA GLU A 386 -3.28 23.92 22.62
C GLU A 386 -3.07 24.30 24.11
N ALA A 387 -1.98 25.01 24.45
CA ALA A 387 -1.77 25.58 25.78
C ALA A 387 -2.42 26.97 25.94
N ASN A 388 -2.89 27.57 24.84
CA ASN A 388 -3.69 28.79 24.87
C ASN A 388 -5.17 28.44 25.20
N PRO A 389 -5.74 28.95 26.31
CA PRO A 389 -7.14 28.67 26.67
C PRO A 389 -8.16 29.53 25.91
N ASP A 390 -7.71 30.54 25.15
CA ASP A 390 -8.59 31.45 24.41
C ASP A 390 -9.33 30.76 23.26
N ASP A 391 -10.47 31.32 22.85
CA ASP A 391 -11.30 30.79 21.77
C ASP A 391 -10.59 30.92 20.41
N ASN A 392 -10.04 29.81 19.93
CA ASN A 392 -9.41 29.68 18.62
C ASN A 392 -9.84 28.34 17.99
N TRP A 393 -11.04 28.32 17.43
CA TRP A 393 -11.63 27.14 16.80
C TRP A 393 -12.19 27.43 15.40
N ARG A 394 -12.46 26.38 14.63
CA ARG A 394 -13.17 26.43 13.35
C ARG A 394 -14.16 25.26 13.29
N ALA A 395 -15.41 25.55 12.93
CA ALA A 395 -16.37 24.54 12.52
C ALA A 395 -16.20 24.28 11.02
N LEU A 396 -15.95 23.02 10.67
CA LEU A 396 -15.58 22.58 9.32
C LEU A 396 -16.65 21.61 8.81
N ALA A 397 -17.03 21.71 7.54
CA ALA A 397 -17.98 20.76 6.94
C ALA A 397 -17.40 19.34 6.91
N SER A 398 -18.17 18.38 7.44
CA SER A 398 -17.88 16.94 7.30
C SER A 398 -18.44 16.38 5.99
N SER A 399 -18.20 15.09 5.78
CA SER A 399 -18.96 14.26 4.83
C SER A 399 -20.49 14.43 4.99
N GLU A 400 -21.00 14.43 6.22
CA GLU A 400 -22.44 14.55 6.54
C GLU A 400 -23.03 15.95 6.35
N HIS A 401 -22.22 16.95 5.99
CA HIS A 401 -22.72 18.29 5.73
C HIS A 401 -23.69 18.32 4.53
N GLY A 402 -23.27 17.72 3.41
CA GLY A 402 -24.10 17.41 2.25
C GLY A 402 -23.60 18.00 0.93
N GLY A 403 -23.14 17.12 0.02
CA GLY A 403 -22.80 17.45 -1.37
C GLY A 403 -21.30 17.47 -1.68
N PRO A 404 -20.93 17.40 -2.97
CA PRO A 404 -19.53 17.34 -3.40
C PRO A 404 -18.75 18.62 -3.05
N ASP A 405 -19.42 19.77 -3.10
CA ASP A 405 -18.80 21.09 -2.92
C ASP A 405 -18.48 21.43 -1.46
N THR A 406 -19.13 20.79 -0.47
CA THR A 406 -18.85 21.03 0.96
C THR A 406 -17.83 20.05 1.53
N THR A 407 -17.72 18.87 0.92
CA THR A 407 -16.94 17.73 1.43
C THR A 407 -15.45 18.07 1.58
N PRO A 408 -14.77 17.58 2.64
CA PRO A 408 -13.31 17.62 2.75
C PRO A 408 -12.62 17.04 1.52
N LYS A 409 -11.69 17.79 0.94
CA LYS A 409 -10.96 17.40 -0.28
C LYS A 409 -9.45 17.54 -0.08
N LEU A 410 -8.72 16.52 -0.47
CA LEU A 410 -7.27 16.56 -0.71
C LEU A 410 -7.05 16.67 -2.23
N THR A 411 -6.29 17.67 -2.66
CA THR A 411 -5.81 17.78 -4.05
C THR A 411 -4.30 17.65 -4.04
N ALA A 412 -3.73 16.94 -5.00
CA ALA A 412 -2.29 16.81 -5.18
C ALA A 412 -1.93 16.74 -6.67
N THR A 413 -0.88 17.46 -7.07
CA THR A 413 -0.37 17.49 -8.45
C THR A 413 1.05 16.95 -8.48
N PHE A 414 1.31 16.04 -9.39
CA PHE A 414 2.59 15.34 -9.53
C PHE A 414 2.98 15.16 -10.99
N GLU A 415 4.27 14.92 -11.22
CA GLU A 415 4.79 14.56 -12.54
C GLU A 415 4.64 13.05 -12.77
N SER A 416 4.07 12.66 -13.92
CA SER A 416 4.36 11.35 -14.49
C SER A 416 5.86 11.30 -14.86
N PHE A 417 6.52 10.14 -14.81
CA PHE A 417 7.96 9.98 -15.11
C PHE A 417 8.35 10.20 -16.61
N GLY A 418 7.53 10.96 -17.34
CA GLY A 418 7.55 11.15 -18.78
C GLY A 418 6.94 9.98 -19.53
N GLU A 419 6.01 10.27 -20.43
CA GLU A 419 5.33 9.25 -21.24
C GLU A 419 6.20 8.77 -22.42
N PRO A 420 5.94 7.59 -22.99
CA PRO A 420 6.55 7.14 -24.24
C PRO A 420 6.19 8.04 -25.43
N THR A 421 7.18 8.69 -26.02
CA THR A 421 7.05 9.41 -27.29
C THR A 421 7.20 8.40 -28.44
N ILE A 422 6.14 8.16 -29.19
CA ILE A 422 6.19 7.31 -30.38
C ILE A 422 7.03 8.00 -31.45
N VAL A 423 8.15 7.38 -31.83
CA VAL A 423 9.05 7.83 -32.91
C VAL A 423 8.56 7.27 -34.25
N HIS A 424 8.11 6.01 -34.26
CA HIS A 424 7.49 5.38 -35.42
C HIS A 424 6.28 4.54 -34.97
N PRO A 425 5.07 4.74 -35.51
CA PRO A 425 3.91 3.92 -35.16
C PRO A 425 4.03 2.50 -35.70
N ALA A 426 3.32 1.55 -35.08
CA ALA A 426 3.11 0.22 -35.65
C ALA A 426 2.29 0.32 -36.95
N GLY A 427 2.69 -0.42 -37.99
CA GLY A 427 2.04 -0.36 -39.30
C GLY A 427 2.67 -1.29 -40.34
N PRO A 428 2.46 -1.03 -41.65
CA PRO A 428 3.08 -1.80 -42.73
C PRO A 428 4.62 -1.82 -42.65
N ASP A 429 5.22 -0.73 -42.16
CA ASP A 429 6.67 -0.55 -42.02
C ASP A 429 7.26 -1.22 -40.75
N GLY A 430 6.45 -2.02 -40.04
CA GLY A 430 6.87 -2.84 -38.91
C GLY A 430 6.30 -2.45 -37.55
N VAL A 431 6.94 -2.93 -36.48
CA VAL A 431 6.53 -2.70 -35.08
C VAL A 431 6.68 -1.24 -34.65
N GLU A 432 5.98 -0.84 -33.58
CA GLU A 432 6.13 0.47 -32.95
C GLU A 432 7.56 0.69 -32.44
N VAL A 433 8.06 1.92 -32.56
CA VAL A 433 9.30 2.39 -31.94
C VAL A 433 8.97 3.64 -31.13
N PHE A 434 9.38 3.67 -29.86
CA PHE A 434 9.21 4.82 -28.98
C PHE A 434 10.51 5.14 -28.23
N THR A 435 10.63 6.38 -27.77
CA THR A 435 11.60 6.81 -26.77
C THR A 435 10.87 7.15 -25.48
N ALA A 436 11.55 7.04 -24.34
CA ALA A 436 11.01 7.41 -23.04
C ALA A 436 12.17 7.82 -22.11
N PRO A 437 11.96 8.70 -21.10
CA PRO A 437 13.02 9.11 -20.19
C PRO A 437 13.61 7.94 -19.37
N GLN A 438 14.83 8.11 -18.87
CA GLN A 438 15.55 7.08 -18.10
C GLN A 438 14.75 6.57 -16.87
N LEU A 439 13.95 7.45 -16.25
CA LEU A 439 13.13 7.13 -15.08
C LEU A 439 11.73 6.59 -15.41
N TRP A 440 11.37 6.41 -16.68
CA TRP A 440 10.05 5.90 -17.08
C TRP A 440 9.74 4.51 -16.49
N ARG A 441 10.74 3.63 -16.34
CA ARG A 441 10.62 2.36 -15.58
C ARG A 441 10.81 2.51 -14.06
N ARG A 442 10.62 3.70 -13.47
CA ARG A 442 10.35 3.82 -12.02
C ARG A 442 8.88 3.51 -11.73
N GLY A 443 8.56 2.22 -11.81
CA GLY A 443 7.37 1.66 -11.18
C GLY A 443 7.31 2.06 -9.70
N MET A 444 6.14 2.52 -9.27
CA MET A 444 5.92 3.08 -7.94
C MET A 444 5.89 1.98 -6.86
N PRO A 445 6.29 2.26 -5.60
CA PRO A 445 6.14 1.33 -4.49
C PRO A 445 4.68 0.89 -4.32
N MET A 446 4.45 -0.41 -4.12
CA MET A 446 3.10 -0.97 -4.01
C MET A 446 2.62 -1.03 -2.57
N ALA A 447 1.32 -0.80 -2.33
CA ALA A 447 0.69 -1.06 -1.04
C ALA A 447 0.61 -2.58 -0.76
N GLU A 448 0.87 -2.99 0.49
CA GLU A 448 1.12 -4.38 0.89
C GLU A 448 0.02 -5.38 0.47
N ALA A 449 -1.26 -5.00 0.65
CA ALA A 449 -2.40 -5.82 0.24
C ALA A 449 -2.49 -6.00 -1.28
N GLN A 450 -2.12 -5.01 -2.09
CA GLN A 450 -2.06 -5.14 -3.54
C GLN A 450 -0.82 -5.89 -4.02
N ALA A 451 0.31 -5.80 -3.32
CA ALA A 451 1.47 -6.66 -3.59
C ALA A 451 1.07 -8.14 -3.41
N HIS A 452 0.43 -8.48 -2.29
CA HIS A 452 -0.04 -9.85 -2.03
C HIS A 452 -1.22 -10.29 -2.89
N ALA A 453 -2.14 -9.40 -3.26
CA ALA A 453 -3.18 -9.74 -4.22
C ALA A 453 -2.59 -9.96 -5.62
N LEU A 454 -1.56 -9.20 -6.03
CA LEU A 454 -0.85 -9.46 -7.27
C LEU A 454 -0.07 -10.78 -7.19
N ASP A 455 0.55 -11.15 -6.05
CA ASP A 455 1.16 -12.47 -5.88
C ASP A 455 0.13 -13.61 -6.10
N VAL A 456 -1.11 -13.47 -5.59
CA VAL A 456 -2.21 -14.44 -5.82
C VAL A 456 -2.67 -14.42 -7.29
N ALA A 457 -2.57 -13.29 -7.98
CA ALA A 457 -2.82 -13.21 -9.42
C ALA A 457 -1.67 -13.84 -10.23
N ASP A 458 -0.41 -13.68 -9.82
CA ASP A 458 0.77 -14.29 -10.41
C ASP A 458 0.70 -15.82 -10.30
N GLU A 459 0.31 -16.36 -9.14
CA GLU A 459 0.09 -17.81 -8.95
C GLU A 459 -1.07 -18.34 -9.81
N ARG A 460 -2.18 -17.58 -9.91
CA ARG A 460 -3.32 -17.91 -10.78
C ARG A 460 -2.95 -17.87 -12.26
N VAL A 461 -2.12 -16.91 -12.68
CA VAL A 461 -1.61 -16.80 -14.05
C VAL A 461 -0.59 -17.89 -14.35
N ALA A 462 0.27 -18.28 -13.40
CA ALA A 462 1.17 -19.41 -13.58
C ALA A 462 0.41 -20.74 -13.81
N ALA A 463 -0.69 -20.96 -13.08
CA ALA A 463 -1.55 -22.14 -13.25
C ALA A 463 -2.37 -22.15 -14.57
N HIS A 464 -2.62 -20.98 -15.16
CA HIS A 464 -3.49 -20.81 -16.34
C HIS A 464 -2.85 -19.93 -17.44
N SER A 465 -1.54 -20.06 -17.63
CA SER A 465 -0.69 -19.11 -18.37
C SER A 465 -0.98 -18.99 -19.86
N THR A 466 -1.75 -19.91 -20.44
CA THR A 466 -2.25 -19.87 -21.83
C THR A 466 -3.61 -19.18 -21.97
N ALA A 467 -4.43 -19.15 -20.91
CA ALA A 467 -5.77 -18.54 -20.90
C ALA A 467 -5.80 -17.14 -20.28
N LEU A 468 -4.78 -16.79 -19.47
CA LEU A 468 -4.62 -15.48 -18.83
C LEU A 468 -3.43 -14.71 -19.39
N GLY A 469 -3.54 -13.38 -19.41
CA GLY A 469 -2.43 -12.47 -19.66
C GLY A 469 -1.55 -12.29 -18.42
N PRO A 470 -0.39 -11.62 -18.53
CA PRO A 470 0.40 -11.23 -17.37
C PRO A 470 -0.44 -10.29 -16.48
N PRO A 471 -0.46 -10.49 -15.15
CA PRO A 471 -1.19 -9.61 -14.25
C PRO A 471 -0.39 -8.32 -14.02
N MET A 472 -1.06 -7.27 -13.55
CA MET A 472 -0.41 -5.99 -13.27
C MET A 472 -1.12 -5.26 -12.12
N LEU A 473 -0.42 -4.34 -11.47
CA LEU A 473 -1.07 -3.27 -10.72
C LEU A 473 -1.29 -2.11 -11.70
N ASP A 474 -2.53 -1.65 -11.84
CA ASP A 474 -2.80 -0.38 -12.50
C ASP A 474 -2.34 0.74 -11.55
N MET A 475 -1.19 1.33 -11.85
CA MET A 475 -0.50 2.26 -10.94
C MET A 475 -1.26 3.57 -10.70
N VAL A 476 -2.26 3.91 -11.52
CA VAL A 476 -3.06 5.15 -11.39
C VAL A 476 -4.29 4.92 -10.50
N THR A 477 -4.85 3.70 -10.49
CA THR A 477 -5.98 3.29 -9.64
C THR A 477 -5.58 2.63 -8.32
N GLY A 478 -4.44 1.94 -8.31
CA GLY A 478 -4.13 0.94 -7.29
C GLY A 478 -4.99 -0.33 -7.37
N GLU A 479 -5.62 -0.64 -8.51
CA GLU A 479 -6.34 -1.89 -8.78
C GLU A 479 -5.42 -3.00 -9.30
N VAL A 480 -5.56 -4.21 -8.76
CA VAL A 480 -4.94 -5.39 -9.37
C VAL A 480 -5.75 -5.80 -10.60
N VAL A 481 -5.07 -5.89 -11.74
CA VAL A 481 -5.63 -6.33 -13.02
C VAL A 481 -5.15 -7.75 -13.28
N THR A 482 -6.07 -8.64 -13.65
CA THR A 482 -5.76 -10.02 -14.04
C THR A 482 -6.37 -10.28 -15.42
N PRO A 483 -5.66 -9.95 -16.51
CA PRO A 483 -6.21 -10.03 -17.86
C PRO A 483 -6.53 -11.47 -18.29
N ALA A 484 -7.56 -11.63 -19.11
CA ALA A 484 -7.95 -12.90 -19.70
C ALA A 484 -7.90 -12.87 -21.22
N VAL A 485 -7.64 -14.01 -21.86
CA VAL A 485 -7.60 -14.14 -23.33
C VAL A 485 -8.91 -14.71 -23.89
N THR A 486 -9.68 -15.43 -23.08
CA THR A 486 -10.97 -16.02 -23.45
C THR A 486 -12.03 -15.80 -22.35
N PRO A 487 -13.34 -15.99 -22.62
CA PRO A 487 -14.40 -15.93 -21.61
C PRO A 487 -14.20 -16.94 -20.46
N GLU A 488 -13.63 -18.10 -20.74
CA GLU A 488 -13.29 -19.11 -19.74
C GLU A 488 -12.15 -18.61 -18.85
N GLY A 489 -11.12 -17.99 -19.46
CA GLY A 489 -10.08 -17.26 -18.72
C GLY A 489 -10.67 -16.14 -17.86
N GLN A 490 -11.68 -15.42 -18.34
CA GLN A 490 -12.35 -14.37 -17.57
C GLN A 490 -13.06 -14.95 -16.34
N ALA A 491 -13.73 -16.10 -16.48
CA ALA A 491 -14.34 -16.82 -15.36
C ALA A 491 -13.29 -17.33 -14.34
N VAL A 492 -12.10 -17.74 -14.79
CA VAL A 492 -10.98 -18.12 -13.91
C VAL A 492 -10.37 -16.91 -13.20
N ALA A 493 -10.28 -15.75 -13.85
CA ALA A 493 -9.68 -14.54 -13.29
C ALA A 493 -10.62 -13.72 -12.38
N THR A 494 -11.94 -13.81 -12.56
CA THR A 494 -12.94 -13.00 -11.81
C THR A 494 -13.00 -13.23 -10.28
N PRO A 495 -12.79 -14.44 -9.72
CA PRO A 495 -12.86 -14.66 -8.28
C PRO A 495 -11.91 -13.75 -7.49
N ALA A 496 -12.34 -13.26 -6.33
CA ALA A 496 -11.55 -12.34 -5.51
C ALA A 496 -10.15 -12.90 -5.19
N LEU A 497 -9.18 -11.98 -5.09
CA LEU A 497 -7.83 -12.23 -4.65
C LEU A 497 -7.82 -12.12 -3.13
N THR A 498 -7.61 -13.25 -2.45
CA THR A 498 -7.73 -13.37 -1.00
C THR A 498 -6.47 -13.96 -0.38
N GLY A 499 -6.05 -13.43 0.76
CA GLY A 499 -4.93 -13.96 1.52
C GLY A 499 -4.71 -13.16 2.81
N THR A 500 -3.64 -13.48 3.54
CA THR A 500 -3.22 -12.71 4.72
C THR A 500 -2.04 -11.82 4.36
N ALA A 501 -2.23 -10.51 4.44
CA ALA A 501 -1.16 -9.53 4.36
C ALA A 501 -0.81 -9.07 5.79
N TYR A 502 0.42 -8.62 6.03
CA TYR A 502 0.58 -7.58 7.04
C TYR A 502 -0.02 -6.29 6.48
N LEU A 503 -0.36 -5.32 7.33
CA LEU A 503 -0.85 -4.02 6.86
C LEU A 503 0.00 -2.91 7.48
N SER A 504 1.26 -2.84 7.08
CA SER A 504 2.18 -1.77 7.45
C SER A 504 3.36 -1.68 6.47
N ASN A 505 3.13 -1.10 5.29
CA ASN A 505 4.17 -0.34 4.62
C ASN A 505 4.59 0.80 5.56
N GLY A 506 5.75 0.68 6.20
CA GLY A 506 6.21 1.65 7.19
C GLY A 506 7.71 1.57 7.49
N GLY A 507 8.32 2.74 7.61
CA GLY A 507 9.64 3.03 8.14
C GLY A 507 9.75 4.55 8.35
N ALA A 508 10.44 5.07 9.36
CA ALA A 508 11.09 4.43 10.53
C ALA A 508 10.81 5.33 11.78
N ASP A 509 11.52 5.38 12.90
CA ASP A 509 12.76 4.75 13.44
C ASP A 509 12.66 4.84 15.00
N TRP A 510 13.63 4.59 15.91
CA TRP A 510 15.06 4.23 15.90
C TRP A 510 15.38 3.52 17.25
N SER A 511 16.64 3.09 17.45
CA SER A 511 17.27 2.71 18.73
C SER A 511 16.81 1.40 19.41
N GLN A 512 17.54 0.98 20.46
CA GLN A 512 17.78 -0.43 20.84
C GLN A 512 17.01 -0.94 22.07
N ALA A 513 16.63 -2.22 22.02
CA ALA A 513 16.96 -3.30 22.98
C ALA A 513 16.54 -4.66 22.35
N ASP A 514 17.23 -5.79 22.50
CA ASP A 514 18.50 -6.10 23.17
C ASP A 514 19.58 -6.56 22.18
N GLU A 515 20.85 -6.49 22.58
CA GLU A 515 21.98 -7.00 21.79
C GLU A 515 22.58 -8.24 22.46
N PHE A 516 22.56 -9.38 21.75
CA PHE A 516 23.05 -10.66 22.28
C PHE A 516 24.56 -10.80 22.08
N GLU A 517 25.32 -10.80 23.18
CA GLU A 517 26.74 -11.15 23.24
C GLU A 517 26.98 -12.36 24.17
N GLY A 518 28.02 -13.15 23.86
CA GLY A 518 28.49 -14.24 24.73
C GLY A 518 28.00 -15.65 24.37
N SER A 519 28.59 -16.64 25.05
CA SER A 519 28.47 -18.09 24.78
C SER A 519 27.44 -18.82 25.67
N GLN A 520 26.48 -18.09 26.25
CA GLN A 520 25.54 -18.58 27.27
C GLN A 520 24.13 -18.76 26.68
N GLU A 521 23.89 -19.86 25.93
CA GLU A 521 22.53 -20.25 25.56
C GLU A 521 21.87 -21.03 26.72
N SER A 522 20.92 -20.42 27.43
CA SER A 522 20.04 -21.08 28.39
C SER A 522 18.59 -21.08 27.88
N GLY A 523 17.94 -22.25 27.94
CA GLY A 523 16.60 -22.45 27.39
C GLY A 523 15.49 -22.22 28.43
N ALA A 524 14.69 -21.18 28.22
CA ALA A 524 13.39 -20.97 28.84
C ALA A 524 12.49 -20.15 27.89
N ASP A 525 11.18 -20.32 27.99
CA ASP A 525 10.21 -19.85 26.99
C ASP A 525 9.36 -18.69 27.56
N GLY A 526 8.98 -17.71 26.72
CA GLY A 526 8.36 -16.44 27.09
C GLY A 526 7.18 -16.08 26.18
N THR A 527 6.09 -16.84 26.30
CA THR A 527 4.96 -16.88 25.36
C THR A 527 4.40 -15.51 24.90
N GLY A 528 4.79 -15.10 23.68
CA GLY A 528 4.25 -13.93 22.97
C GLY A 528 3.42 -14.30 21.74
N ALA A 529 2.27 -13.66 21.54
CA ALA A 529 1.33 -13.99 20.46
C ALA A 529 1.79 -13.52 19.07
N SER A 530 1.28 -14.19 18.02
CA SER A 530 1.59 -13.93 16.61
C SER A 530 1.23 -12.52 16.12
N GLY A 531 1.96 -12.02 15.12
CA GLY A 531 1.70 -10.72 14.51
C GLY A 531 0.35 -10.64 13.81
N VAL A 532 -0.31 -9.48 13.93
CA VAL A 532 -1.63 -9.21 13.34
C VAL A 532 -1.50 -8.99 11.83
N THR A 533 -1.39 -10.10 11.10
CA THR A 533 -1.83 -10.13 9.70
C THR A 533 -3.32 -9.84 9.64
N GLN A 534 -3.77 -9.22 8.55
CA GLN A 534 -5.19 -9.04 8.26
C GLN A 534 -5.55 -9.76 6.95
N PRO A 535 -6.74 -10.38 6.88
CA PRO A 535 -7.23 -10.93 5.62
C PRO A 535 -7.53 -9.78 4.66
N PHE A 536 -6.93 -9.82 3.47
CA PHE A 536 -7.36 -8.97 2.36
C PHE A 536 -8.34 -9.72 1.46
N THR A 537 -9.18 -8.97 0.75
CA THR A 537 -10.07 -9.48 -0.29
C THR A 537 -10.22 -8.36 -1.31
N LEU A 538 -9.59 -8.52 -2.46
CA LEU A 538 -9.62 -7.54 -3.55
C LEU A 538 -10.23 -8.19 -4.79
N SER A 539 -11.25 -7.56 -5.37
CA SER A 539 -11.81 -7.98 -6.66
C SER A 539 -10.87 -7.52 -7.78
N PRO A 540 -10.31 -8.42 -8.60
CA PRO A 540 -9.45 -8.02 -9.71
C PRO A 540 -10.25 -7.39 -10.85
N ARG A 541 -9.65 -6.45 -11.56
CA ARG A 541 -10.17 -5.98 -12.86
C ARG A 541 -9.77 -6.98 -13.94
N VAL A 542 -10.74 -7.52 -14.67
CA VAL A 542 -10.52 -8.62 -15.65
C VAL A 542 -10.88 -8.17 -17.08
N PRO A 543 -9.98 -7.45 -17.78
CA PRO A 543 -10.15 -7.11 -19.19
C PRO A 543 -9.84 -8.32 -20.09
N ILE A 544 -10.50 -8.37 -21.25
CA ILE A 544 -10.10 -9.28 -22.34
C ILE A 544 -8.92 -8.66 -23.12
N VAL A 545 -7.88 -9.45 -23.38
CA VAL A 545 -6.64 -9.05 -24.07
C VAL A 545 -6.17 -10.10 -25.09
N SER A 546 -5.31 -9.70 -26.03
CA SER A 546 -4.97 -10.52 -27.21
C SER A 546 -3.87 -11.57 -26.97
N ASN A 547 -3.02 -11.40 -25.95
CA ASN A 547 -1.85 -12.24 -25.71
C ASN A 547 -1.87 -12.85 -24.30
N SER A 548 -1.58 -14.15 -24.22
CA SER A 548 -1.40 -14.87 -22.96
C SER A 548 -0.03 -14.61 -22.34
N SER A 549 0.08 -14.83 -21.03
CA SER A 549 1.35 -14.73 -20.29
C SER A 549 2.43 -15.66 -20.86
N SER A 550 2.03 -16.90 -21.18
CA SER A 550 2.86 -17.89 -21.88
C SER A 550 3.38 -17.35 -23.22
N ARG A 551 2.51 -16.82 -24.08
CA ARG A 551 2.90 -16.30 -25.40
C ARG A 551 3.90 -15.15 -25.28
N LEU A 552 3.67 -14.19 -24.39
CA LEU A 552 4.56 -13.05 -24.23
C LEU A 552 5.92 -13.45 -23.66
N THR A 553 5.95 -14.36 -22.68
CA THR A 553 7.20 -14.86 -22.09
C THR A 553 8.04 -15.64 -23.12
N THR A 554 7.40 -16.48 -23.94
CA THR A 554 8.08 -17.19 -25.04
C THR A 554 8.67 -16.21 -26.06
N ILE A 555 7.91 -15.20 -26.51
CA ILE A 555 8.38 -14.22 -27.49
C ILE A 555 9.55 -13.38 -26.94
N ALA A 556 9.52 -12.99 -25.67
CA ALA A 556 10.64 -12.27 -25.04
C ALA A 556 11.93 -13.12 -25.01
N GLY A 557 11.83 -14.40 -24.68
CA GLY A 557 12.94 -15.34 -24.73
C GLY A 557 13.46 -15.58 -26.16
N GLU A 558 12.56 -15.76 -27.14
CA GLU A 558 12.96 -15.92 -28.55
C GLU A 558 13.69 -14.70 -29.11
N ILE A 559 13.30 -13.48 -28.73
CA ILE A 559 13.91 -12.25 -29.25
C ILE A 559 15.38 -12.10 -28.82
N LEU A 560 15.73 -12.53 -27.60
CA LEU A 560 17.13 -12.54 -27.13
C LEU A 560 17.98 -13.62 -27.81
N GLY A 561 17.37 -14.66 -28.36
CA GLY A 561 18.02 -15.75 -29.10
C GLY A 561 18.01 -15.59 -30.63
N LEU A 562 17.76 -14.39 -31.16
CA LEU A 562 17.76 -14.16 -32.61
C LEU A 562 19.18 -14.05 -33.18
N ASP A 563 19.44 -14.80 -34.26
CA ASP A 563 20.74 -14.86 -34.92
C ASP A 563 21.03 -13.61 -35.77
N ALA A 564 22.32 -13.34 -35.99
CA ALA A 564 22.89 -12.16 -36.66
C ALA A 564 22.46 -11.98 -38.13
N GLU A 565 21.79 -12.96 -38.73
CA GLU A 565 21.19 -12.86 -40.06
C GLU A 565 20.10 -11.77 -40.16
N ILE A 566 19.52 -11.30 -39.05
CA ILE A 566 18.54 -10.19 -39.02
C ILE A 566 19.28 -8.84 -38.89
N PRO A 567 19.27 -7.95 -39.91
CA PRO A 567 20.08 -6.74 -39.90
C PRO A 567 19.69 -5.72 -38.81
N GLY A 568 20.55 -5.56 -37.81
CA GLY A 568 20.34 -4.69 -36.65
C GLY A 568 19.94 -5.41 -35.36
N VAL A 569 19.84 -6.75 -35.36
CA VAL A 569 19.58 -7.54 -34.14
C VAL A 569 20.68 -7.37 -33.09
N ASP A 570 21.91 -7.10 -33.52
CA ASP A 570 23.07 -6.77 -32.68
C ASP A 570 22.87 -5.50 -31.85
N LYS A 571 21.88 -4.67 -32.21
CA LYS A 571 21.49 -3.45 -31.47
C LYS A 571 20.45 -3.71 -30.40
N ILE A 572 19.89 -4.93 -30.29
CA ILE A 572 19.06 -5.33 -29.15
C ILE A 572 19.94 -5.43 -27.90
N ILE A 573 19.40 -4.92 -26.78
CA ILE A 573 20.00 -4.88 -25.45
C ILE A 573 19.22 -5.81 -24.49
N GLU A 574 17.89 -5.78 -24.54
CA GLU A 574 17.00 -6.46 -23.59
C GLU A 574 15.69 -6.83 -24.30
N SER A 575 15.01 -7.89 -23.85
CA SER A 575 13.59 -8.08 -24.15
C SER A 575 12.83 -8.58 -22.92
N THR A 576 11.76 -7.89 -22.55
CA THR A 576 10.94 -8.21 -21.37
C THR A 576 9.45 -8.05 -21.66
N VAL A 577 8.61 -8.75 -20.88
CA VAL A 577 7.15 -8.66 -20.98
C VAL A 577 6.66 -7.30 -20.47
N TRP A 578 5.83 -6.62 -21.25
CA TRP A 578 5.22 -5.33 -20.92
C TRP A 578 3.73 -5.53 -20.64
N ALA A 579 3.39 -5.76 -19.36
CA ALA A 579 2.05 -6.15 -18.93
C ALA A 579 1.00 -5.06 -19.20
N GLU A 580 1.35 -3.80 -18.98
CA GLU A 580 0.51 -2.60 -19.14
C GLU A 580 -0.06 -2.43 -20.55
N ARG A 581 0.64 -2.94 -21.57
CA ARG A 581 0.19 -2.96 -22.96
C ARG A 581 -0.14 -4.36 -23.50
N ASN A 582 0.05 -5.42 -22.71
CA ASN A 582 -0.09 -6.82 -23.14
C ASN A 582 0.83 -7.16 -24.35
N GLN A 583 2.08 -6.66 -24.30
CA GLN A 583 3.08 -6.71 -25.35
C GLN A 583 4.41 -7.28 -24.84
N VAL A 584 5.35 -7.55 -25.75
CA VAL A 584 6.77 -7.67 -25.43
C VAL A 584 7.46 -6.35 -25.79
N MET A 585 8.27 -5.83 -24.87
CA MET A 585 9.14 -4.69 -25.11
C MET A 585 10.54 -5.18 -25.48
N VAL A 586 11.16 -4.52 -26.45
CA VAL A 586 12.54 -4.77 -26.89
C VAL A 586 13.32 -3.48 -26.69
N GLN A 587 14.37 -3.49 -25.88
CA GLN A 587 15.24 -2.33 -25.73
C GLN A 587 16.35 -2.39 -26.78
N ALA A 588 16.57 -1.31 -27.53
CA ALA A 588 17.58 -1.27 -28.59
C ALA A 588 18.37 0.05 -28.60
N SER A 589 19.68 -0.04 -28.86
CA SER A 589 20.59 1.12 -28.95
C SER A 589 20.40 1.91 -30.25
N ALA A 590 20.01 1.22 -31.32
CA ALA A 590 19.60 1.77 -32.61
C ALA A 590 18.56 0.84 -33.26
N VAL A 591 17.77 1.35 -34.20
CA VAL A 591 16.71 0.59 -34.87
C VAL A 591 16.79 0.78 -36.38
N THR A 592 16.76 -0.33 -37.13
CA THR A 592 16.71 -0.33 -38.59
C THR A 592 15.29 -0.63 -39.09
N PRO A 593 14.90 -0.20 -40.31
CA PRO A 593 13.64 -0.62 -40.93
C PRO A 593 13.54 -2.15 -41.09
N ALA A 594 14.68 -2.81 -41.38
CA ALA A 594 14.75 -4.27 -41.50
C ALA A 594 14.40 -4.98 -40.18
N LEU A 595 14.94 -4.52 -39.04
CA LEU A 595 14.63 -5.05 -37.72
C LEU A 595 13.14 -4.86 -37.38
N ARG A 596 12.58 -3.67 -37.64
CA ARG A 596 11.15 -3.39 -37.41
C ARG A 596 10.24 -4.32 -38.20
N LEU A 597 10.57 -4.56 -39.46
CA LEU A 597 9.80 -5.40 -40.37
C LEU A 597 9.93 -6.88 -39.99
N ALA A 598 11.14 -7.36 -39.67
CA ALA A 598 11.38 -8.75 -39.26
C ALA A 598 10.61 -9.11 -37.97
N LEU A 599 10.62 -8.24 -36.95
CA LEU A 599 9.85 -8.44 -35.72
C LEU A 599 8.34 -8.43 -35.99
N ALA A 600 7.86 -7.56 -36.88
CA ALA A 600 6.44 -7.51 -37.26
C ALA A 600 5.98 -8.74 -38.06
N GLN A 601 6.82 -9.24 -38.97
CA GLN A 601 6.54 -10.44 -39.76
C GLN A 601 6.51 -11.70 -38.89
N ARG A 602 7.43 -11.82 -37.92
CA ARG A 602 7.54 -13.00 -37.05
C ARG A 602 6.51 -13.03 -35.91
N TYR A 603 6.22 -11.87 -35.29
CA TYR A 603 5.40 -11.83 -34.06
C TYR A 603 4.09 -11.03 -34.19
N GLY A 604 3.91 -10.26 -35.26
CA GLY A 604 2.78 -9.35 -35.47
C GLY A 604 3.09 -7.91 -35.04
N THR A 605 2.61 -6.93 -35.80
CA THR A 605 2.89 -5.48 -35.65
C THR A 605 2.52 -4.90 -34.28
N THR A 606 1.59 -5.52 -33.55
CA THR A 606 1.08 -5.06 -32.25
C THR A 606 1.43 -5.96 -31.07
N THR A 607 2.18 -7.05 -31.28
CA THR A 607 2.64 -7.95 -30.20
C THR A 607 3.94 -7.47 -29.56
N VAL A 608 4.78 -6.77 -30.33
CA VAL A 608 6.12 -6.32 -29.95
C VAL A 608 6.23 -4.81 -30.17
N ALA A 609 6.93 -4.10 -29.28
CA ALA A 609 7.27 -2.69 -29.41
C ALA A 609 8.73 -2.44 -29.03
N ILE A 610 9.43 -1.54 -29.71
CA ILE A 610 10.85 -1.24 -29.48
C ILE A 610 11.00 0.06 -28.68
N TRP A 611 11.67 -0.02 -27.53
CA TRP A 611 12.19 1.12 -26.80
C TRP A 611 13.58 1.48 -27.33
N LEU A 612 13.64 2.55 -28.13
CA LEU A 612 14.90 3.09 -28.65
C LEU A 612 15.60 3.91 -27.55
N ARG A 613 16.86 3.56 -27.24
CA ARG A 613 17.74 4.28 -26.29
C ARG A 613 19.07 4.64 -26.97
N PRO A 614 19.13 5.75 -27.73
CA PRO A 614 20.34 6.15 -28.46
C PRO A 614 21.49 6.44 -27.51
N GLY A 615 22.71 6.05 -27.88
CA GLY A 615 23.91 6.25 -27.06
C GLY A 615 24.01 5.37 -25.82
N VAL A 616 23.03 4.47 -25.57
CA VAL A 616 23.20 3.37 -24.63
C VAL A 616 23.89 2.23 -25.37
N GLU A 617 25.22 2.17 -25.22
CA GLU A 617 26.00 1.02 -25.65
C GLU A 617 25.64 -0.21 -24.80
N ARG A 618 25.95 -1.42 -25.28
CA ARG A 618 25.94 -2.61 -24.40
C ARG A 618 26.96 -2.37 -23.27
N PRO A 619 26.73 -2.87 -22.04
CA PRO A 619 27.66 -2.69 -20.93
C PRO A 619 29.12 -2.97 -21.33
N ILE A 620 30.03 -2.05 -21.02
CA ILE A 620 31.42 -2.15 -21.47
C ILE A 620 32.22 -3.03 -20.51
N ARG A 621 32.80 -4.09 -21.08
CA ARG A 621 33.73 -5.03 -20.48
C ARG A 621 34.95 -4.39 -19.79
N MET A 622 35.44 -5.01 -18.71
CA MET A 622 36.72 -4.72 -18.04
C MET A 622 37.53 -6.01 -17.78
N ILE A 623 38.58 -6.18 -18.60
CA ILE A 623 39.16 -7.47 -19.03
C ILE A 623 40.22 -8.09 -18.11
N ALA A 624 40.29 -9.43 -18.13
CA ALA A 624 41.53 -10.20 -17.93
C ALA A 624 41.55 -11.52 -18.77
N GLU A 625 42.70 -12.17 -18.91
CA GLU A 625 43.01 -13.31 -19.82
C GLU A 625 43.85 -14.42 -19.09
N PRO A 626 44.27 -15.54 -19.73
CA PRO A 626 43.51 -16.45 -20.62
C PRO A 626 43.57 -17.95 -20.17
N ASP A 627 42.43 -18.67 -20.27
CA ASP A 627 42.21 -20.14 -20.24
C ASP A 627 42.92 -21.10 -19.25
N PRO A 628 42.19 -22.15 -18.81
CA PRO A 628 42.72 -23.52 -18.98
C PRO A 628 41.70 -24.59 -19.42
N ASP A 629 42.23 -25.66 -20.03
CA ASP A 629 41.50 -26.85 -20.50
C ASP A 629 40.78 -27.63 -19.37
N ILE A 630 39.44 -27.69 -19.47
CA ILE A 630 38.54 -28.38 -18.52
C ILE A 630 38.68 -29.91 -18.49
N SER A 631 39.46 -30.52 -19.38
CA SER A 631 39.81 -31.95 -19.30
C SER A 631 40.87 -32.25 -18.23
N THR A 632 41.58 -31.24 -17.75
CA THR A 632 42.79 -31.39 -16.90
C THR A 632 42.54 -31.16 -15.40
N TRP A 633 41.38 -31.57 -14.86
CA TRP A 633 41.07 -31.38 -13.43
C TRP A 633 42.08 -32.08 -12.50
N LYS A 634 42.90 -31.26 -11.82
CA LYS A 634 43.82 -31.65 -10.76
C LYS A 634 43.79 -30.57 -9.66
N CYS A 635 43.67 -30.98 -8.40
CA CYS A 635 43.68 -30.01 -7.30
C CYS A 635 45.04 -29.29 -7.25
N ALA A 636 45.03 -27.95 -7.18
CA ALA A 636 46.21 -27.10 -7.37
C ALA A 636 47.49 -27.62 -6.66
N LEU A 637 48.60 -27.70 -7.39
CA LEU A 637 49.82 -28.32 -6.88
C LEU A 637 50.44 -27.50 -5.72
N ASP A 638 51.18 -28.17 -4.84
CA ASP A 638 52.05 -27.51 -3.88
C ASP A 638 53.35 -27.02 -4.54
N GLY A 639 54.20 -26.33 -3.77
CA GLY A 639 55.51 -25.86 -4.24
C GLY A 639 56.49 -26.99 -4.65
N ASN A 640 56.11 -28.26 -4.49
CA ASN A 640 56.86 -29.44 -4.87
C ASN A 640 56.19 -30.22 -6.03
N GLY A 641 55.12 -29.67 -6.64
CA GLY A 641 54.43 -30.28 -7.76
C GLY A 641 53.39 -31.36 -7.41
N LYS A 642 52.92 -31.44 -6.15
CA LYS A 642 51.96 -32.46 -5.70
C LYS A 642 50.56 -31.88 -5.46
N GLU A 643 49.52 -32.54 -5.97
CA GLU A 643 48.12 -32.10 -5.84
C GLU A 643 47.71 -31.81 -4.39
N ARG A 644 47.25 -30.59 -4.11
CA ARG A 644 46.80 -30.19 -2.77
C ARG A 644 45.31 -30.42 -2.62
N ASP A 645 44.96 -31.25 -1.65
CA ASP A 645 43.64 -31.39 -1.02
C ASP A 645 42.62 -30.27 -1.36
N CYS A 646 41.59 -30.61 -2.15
CA CYS A 646 40.52 -29.74 -2.68
C CYS A 646 39.52 -29.22 -1.60
N ARG A 647 39.93 -29.11 -0.34
CA ARG A 647 39.12 -28.58 0.76
C ARG A 647 39.23 -27.06 0.85
N LEU A 648 38.16 -26.43 1.35
CA LEU A 648 38.07 -24.99 1.63
C LEU A 648 38.77 -24.74 2.99
N LYS A 649 40.05 -24.40 2.95
CA LYS A 649 41.02 -24.67 4.04
C LYS A 649 40.89 -23.82 5.30
N ASP A 650 40.28 -22.64 5.21
CA ASP A 650 40.08 -21.76 6.35
C ASP A 650 38.58 -21.73 6.69
N GLY A 651 38.28 -21.99 7.95
CA GLY A 651 36.92 -22.19 8.44
C GLY A 651 36.01 -20.96 8.43
N ILE A 652 34.79 -21.18 8.93
CA ILE A 652 33.84 -20.11 9.17
C ILE A 652 34.27 -19.36 10.43
N ILE A 653 34.63 -18.09 10.27
CA ILE A 653 35.16 -17.24 11.35
C ILE A 653 34.01 -16.41 11.97
N GLY A 654 34.05 -16.23 13.29
CA GLY A 654 33.07 -15.42 14.03
C GLY A 654 33.38 -13.93 13.95
N GLY A 655 32.49 -13.14 13.36
CA GLY A 655 32.77 -11.73 13.03
C GLY A 655 33.83 -11.58 11.92
N SER A 656 34.27 -10.34 11.63
CA SER A 656 35.33 -10.11 10.62
C SER A 656 36.76 -10.09 11.17
N THR A 657 36.94 -10.33 12.47
CA THR A 657 38.23 -10.43 13.17
C THR A 657 38.89 -11.80 12.90
N ILE A 658 40.18 -11.79 12.57
CA ILE A 658 40.93 -13.03 12.30
C ILE A 658 41.44 -13.57 13.65
N GLY A 659 40.69 -14.50 14.25
CA GLY A 659 41.15 -15.24 15.44
C GLY A 659 40.07 -15.93 16.26
N GLU A 660 38.83 -15.42 16.27
CA GLU A 660 37.76 -15.98 17.09
C GLU A 660 36.87 -16.95 16.31
N PHE A 661 36.66 -18.13 16.90
CA PHE A 661 35.80 -19.17 16.35
C PHE A 661 34.43 -19.11 17.04
N ASP A 662 33.43 -18.64 16.30
CA ASP A 662 32.02 -18.81 16.65
C ASP A 662 31.66 -20.29 16.46
N ALA A 663 31.13 -20.94 17.51
CA ALA A 663 30.75 -22.36 17.46
C ALA A 663 29.52 -22.64 16.57
N PHE A 664 28.96 -21.59 15.95
CA PHE A 664 27.74 -21.64 15.16
C PHE A 664 27.91 -20.94 13.81
N ILE A 665 27.42 -21.58 12.75
CA ILE A 665 27.35 -20.93 11.43
C ILE A 665 26.24 -19.87 11.44
N ASN A 666 26.62 -18.62 11.15
CA ASN A 666 25.73 -17.46 11.03
C ASN A 666 25.74 -16.91 9.60
N GLY A 667 24.74 -16.12 9.23
CA GLY A 667 24.81 -15.27 8.02
C GLY A 667 25.71 -14.06 8.23
N GLY A 668 26.47 -13.67 7.21
CA GLY A 668 27.47 -12.60 7.26
C GLY A 668 28.83 -13.02 7.82
N SER A 669 29.01 -14.28 8.27
CA SER A 669 30.32 -14.83 8.60
C SER A 669 31.22 -14.86 7.36
N ARG A 670 32.54 -14.84 7.56
CA ARG A 670 33.50 -15.10 6.49
C ARG A 670 33.75 -16.59 6.33
N TYR A 671 33.85 -17.07 5.09
CA TYR A 671 34.55 -18.31 4.74
C TYR A 671 35.57 -18.07 3.61
N MET A 672 36.52 -18.99 3.43
CA MET A 672 37.41 -18.97 2.25
C MET A 672 36.91 -19.91 1.15
N SER A 673 37.15 -19.50 -0.10
CA SER A 673 37.04 -20.35 -1.28
C SER A 673 38.37 -20.38 -2.04
N HIS A 674 38.53 -21.32 -2.97
CA HIS A 674 39.77 -21.43 -3.73
C HIS A 674 39.85 -20.30 -4.77
N GLY A 675 40.52 -19.21 -4.40
CA GLY A 675 40.64 -17.98 -5.20
C GLY A 675 40.06 -16.73 -4.51
N GLY A 676 39.24 -16.88 -3.47
CA GLY A 676 38.50 -15.76 -2.89
C GLY A 676 38.10 -15.90 -1.42
N ARG A 677 37.50 -14.83 -0.89
CA ARG A 677 36.86 -14.79 0.44
C ARG A 677 35.41 -14.38 0.20
N CYS A 678 34.46 -15.13 0.73
CA CYS A 678 33.04 -14.83 0.59
C CYS A 678 32.35 -14.76 1.95
N SER A 679 31.15 -14.19 1.93
CA SER A 679 30.24 -14.14 3.07
C SER A 679 29.25 -15.28 3.01
N THR A 680 28.88 -15.79 4.17
CA THR A 680 27.87 -16.84 4.33
C THR A 680 26.46 -16.22 4.27
N GLY A 681 25.50 -16.78 3.53
CA GLY A 681 24.12 -16.29 3.39
C GLY A 681 23.16 -16.75 4.50
N PHE A 682 22.53 -17.92 4.34
CA PHE A 682 21.52 -18.44 5.29
C PHE A 682 21.60 -19.96 5.51
N ALA A 683 21.26 -20.40 6.73
CA ALA A 683 21.09 -21.82 7.06
C ALA A 683 19.76 -22.37 6.50
N TRP A 684 19.78 -23.59 5.96
CA TRP A 684 18.67 -24.18 5.20
C TRP A 684 18.43 -25.65 5.59
N GLY A 685 17.21 -26.17 5.37
CA GLY A 685 16.85 -27.54 5.72
C GLY A 685 15.98 -28.23 4.68
N SER A 686 16.20 -29.53 4.49
CA SER A 686 15.23 -30.44 3.89
C SER A 686 14.63 -31.37 4.96
N GLN A 687 13.84 -32.36 4.54
CA GLN A 687 13.29 -33.39 5.45
C GLN A 687 14.36 -34.31 6.07
N SER A 688 15.56 -34.40 5.48
CA SER A 688 16.63 -35.32 5.92
C SER A 688 17.98 -34.66 6.17
N ASP A 689 18.26 -33.54 5.51
CA ASP A 689 19.60 -32.93 5.43
C ASP A 689 19.58 -31.46 5.90
N ASN A 690 20.72 -31.04 6.47
CA ASN A 690 21.01 -29.65 6.79
C ASN A 690 21.94 -29.07 5.72
N TYR A 691 21.67 -27.84 5.30
CA TYR A 691 22.45 -27.14 4.29
C TYR A 691 22.73 -25.70 4.69
N TYR A 692 23.58 -25.07 3.89
CA TYR A 692 23.89 -23.66 3.96
C TYR A 692 23.86 -23.02 2.56
N ILE A 693 23.31 -21.82 2.43
CA ILE A 693 23.16 -21.08 1.17
C ILE A 693 24.16 -19.93 1.08
N THR A 694 24.79 -19.79 -0.08
CA THR A 694 25.76 -18.75 -0.44
C THR A 694 25.63 -18.47 -1.95
N ALA A 695 26.48 -17.62 -2.53
CA ALA A 695 26.53 -17.37 -3.97
C ALA A 695 27.20 -18.54 -4.71
N GLY A 696 26.78 -18.79 -5.94
CA GLY A 696 27.31 -19.82 -6.84
C GLY A 696 28.76 -19.55 -7.24
N HIS A 697 29.08 -18.32 -7.65
CA HIS A 697 30.45 -17.88 -7.98
C HIS A 697 31.44 -17.93 -6.80
N CYS A 698 30.95 -18.17 -5.58
CA CYS A 698 31.80 -18.39 -4.41
C CYS A 698 32.22 -19.86 -4.22
N LEU A 699 31.82 -20.78 -5.11
CA LEU A 699 32.35 -22.14 -5.19
C LEU A 699 33.42 -22.27 -6.29
N PRO A 700 34.36 -23.23 -6.17
CA PRO A 700 35.32 -23.53 -7.23
C PRO A 700 34.69 -23.81 -8.61
N THR A 701 35.36 -23.33 -9.65
CA THR A 701 34.92 -23.37 -11.04
C THR A 701 34.62 -24.80 -11.53
N ASN A 702 33.61 -24.93 -12.40
CA ASN A 702 33.19 -26.20 -13.04
C ASN A 702 32.92 -27.40 -12.09
N MET A 703 32.60 -27.17 -10.81
CA MET A 703 32.32 -28.25 -9.86
C MET A 703 31.07 -29.08 -10.26
N PRO A 704 31.19 -30.41 -10.44
CA PRO A 704 30.02 -31.27 -10.65
C PRO A 704 29.09 -31.25 -9.44
N ALA A 705 27.77 -31.18 -9.66
CA ALA A 705 26.73 -31.03 -8.63
C ALA A 705 26.59 -32.19 -7.61
N ASN A 706 27.53 -33.14 -7.58
CA ASN A 706 27.65 -34.23 -6.62
C ASN A 706 29.11 -34.50 -6.17
N GLN A 707 30.08 -33.65 -6.52
CA GLN A 707 31.43 -33.74 -5.95
C GLN A 707 31.45 -33.33 -4.47
N THR A 708 32.56 -33.63 -3.79
CA THR A 708 32.71 -33.45 -2.34
C THR A 708 33.70 -32.33 -1.96
N PRO A 709 33.31 -31.05 -2.03
CA PRO A 709 34.07 -29.96 -1.43
C PRO A 709 33.96 -30.04 0.10
N GLY A 710 35.09 -30.30 0.78
CA GLY A 710 35.14 -30.23 2.24
C GLY A 710 35.26 -28.79 2.71
N LEU A 711 34.21 -28.24 3.33
CA LEU A 711 34.29 -26.98 4.06
C LEU A 711 34.92 -27.28 5.42
N THR A 712 36.13 -26.77 5.71
CA THR A 712 36.89 -27.18 6.91
C THR A 712 37.22 -26.02 7.83
N ASP A 713 37.06 -26.22 9.14
CA ASP A 713 37.55 -25.33 10.19
C ASP A 713 38.63 -26.01 11.04
N ASN A 714 39.02 -25.37 12.14
CA ASN A 714 40.01 -25.91 13.08
C ASN A 714 39.50 -27.14 13.89
N SER A 715 38.24 -27.56 13.70
CA SER A 715 37.61 -28.71 14.39
C SER A 715 37.35 -29.91 13.48
N GLY A 716 37.15 -29.68 12.17
CA GLY A 716 36.98 -30.75 11.19
C GLY A 716 36.34 -30.29 9.87
N THR A 717 35.64 -31.22 9.20
CA THR A 717 34.83 -30.90 8.02
C THR A 717 33.42 -30.53 8.46
N LEU A 718 33.04 -29.27 8.24
CA LEU A 718 31.72 -28.67 8.48
C LEU A 718 30.69 -29.05 7.41
N GLY A 719 31.11 -29.32 6.18
CA GLY A 719 30.24 -29.77 5.09
C GLY A 719 30.97 -30.52 3.99
N ASP A 720 30.31 -31.49 3.34
CA ASP A 720 30.93 -32.49 2.45
C ASP A 720 30.48 -32.45 0.98
N ARG A 721 29.42 -31.75 0.61
CA ARG A 721 28.84 -31.73 -0.75
C ARG A 721 28.31 -30.36 -1.12
N ALA A 722 28.33 -29.99 -2.39
CA ALA A 722 27.68 -28.77 -2.86
C ALA A 722 26.94 -28.95 -4.19
N GLY A 723 25.98 -28.07 -4.45
CA GLY A 723 25.39 -27.82 -5.75
C GLY A 723 25.32 -26.32 -6.02
N THR A 724 25.36 -25.94 -7.30
CA THR A 724 25.42 -24.55 -7.78
C THR A 724 24.39 -24.30 -8.89
N THR A 725 23.95 -23.05 -9.06
CA THR A 725 23.22 -22.54 -10.23
C THR A 725 24.11 -21.67 -11.13
N TYR A 726 25.40 -21.61 -10.84
CA TYR A 726 26.41 -20.78 -11.50
C TYR A 726 27.53 -21.65 -12.08
N THR A 727 28.17 -21.21 -13.15
CA THR A 727 29.45 -21.76 -13.64
C THR A 727 30.24 -20.66 -14.34
N ASP A 728 31.46 -20.41 -13.86
CA ASP A 728 32.42 -19.48 -14.45
C ASP A 728 32.64 -19.80 -15.95
N GLY A 729 32.71 -18.75 -16.77
CA GLY A 729 32.70 -18.81 -18.24
C GLY A 729 31.31 -19.01 -18.88
N LYS A 730 30.21 -18.95 -18.09
CA LYS A 730 28.81 -19.21 -18.50
C LYS A 730 27.75 -18.46 -17.68
N GLY A 731 28.05 -17.98 -16.47
CA GLY A 731 27.12 -17.33 -15.56
C GLY A 731 26.08 -18.28 -14.98
N SER A 732 24.81 -17.85 -14.97
CA SER A 732 23.70 -18.70 -14.52
C SER A 732 23.50 -19.88 -15.46
N ILE A 733 23.49 -21.11 -14.93
CA ILE A 733 23.26 -22.32 -15.72
C ILE A 733 21.78 -22.73 -15.75
N ILE A 734 21.31 -23.13 -16.93
CA ILE A 734 19.98 -23.71 -17.11
C ILE A 734 19.95 -25.11 -16.49
N LEU A 735 19.06 -25.34 -15.54
CA LEU A 735 18.86 -26.66 -14.95
C LEU A 735 17.88 -27.52 -15.76
N PRO A 736 18.03 -28.87 -15.75
CA PRO A 736 17.12 -29.77 -16.44
C PRO A 736 15.78 -29.94 -15.72
N ASN A 737 14.74 -30.29 -16.49
CA ASN A 737 13.43 -30.64 -15.96
C ASN A 737 13.49 -31.80 -14.95
N PRO A 738 12.64 -31.82 -13.90
CA PRO A 738 11.45 -30.99 -13.71
C PRO A 738 11.70 -29.63 -13.02
N ARG A 739 12.96 -29.21 -12.84
CA ARG A 739 13.32 -27.89 -12.28
C ARG A 739 13.93 -27.01 -13.37
N GLY A 740 13.23 -26.94 -14.51
CA GLY A 740 13.71 -26.28 -15.71
C GLY A 740 13.71 -24.76 -15.58
N GLY A 741 14.84 -24.13 -15.92
CA GLY A 741 14.99 -22.67 -15.93
C GLY A 741 16.36 -22.22 -15.43
N LEU A 742 16.50 -20.90 -15.29
CA LEU A 742 17.64 -20.27 -14.61
C LEU A 742 17.19 -19.72 -13.26
N HIS A 743 18.11 -19.74 -12.30
CA HIS A 743 17.84 -19.45 -10.90
C HIS A 743 18.88 -18.50 -10.28
N GLY A 744 19.45 -17.61 -11.10
CA GLY A 744 20.43 -16.62 -10.68
C GLY A 744 21.74 -17.23 -10.21
N ASP A 745 22.37 -16.58 -9.24
CA ASP A 745 23.66 -16.97 -8.65
C ASP A 745 23.44 -17.50 -7.23
N LEU A 746 23.50 -18.82 -7.08
CA LEU A 746 23.27 -19.55 -5.83
C LEU A 746 24.17 -20.78 -5.72
N ALA A 747 24.59 -21.07 -4.49
CA ALA A 747 25.18 -22.33 -4.07
C ALA A 747 24.49 -22.85 -2.79
N ARG A 748 24.39 -24.17 -2.70
CA ARG A 748 23.91 -24.89 -1.50
C ARG A 748 24.92 -25.96 -1.09
N ILE A 749 25.44 -25.84 0.13
CA ILE A 749 26.46 -26.73 0.70
C ILE A 749 25.81 -27.60 1.78
N LYS A 750 25.99 -28.92 1.74
CA LYS A 750 25.51 -29.87 2.76
C LYS A 750 26.44 -29.86 3.96
N LEU A 751 25.88 -29.84 5.17
CA LEU A 751 26.64 -29.81 6.42
C LEU A 751 26.76 -31.20 7.06
N THR A 752 27.92 -31.49 7.65
CA THR A 752 28.29 -32.81 8.22
C THR A 752 28.25 -32.88 9.75
N THR A 753 28.40 -31.76 10.46
CA THR A 753 28.47 -31.72 11.94
C THR A 753 27.64 -30.58 12.55
N ARG A 754 27.57 -30.54 13.89
CA ARG A 754 26.84 -29.57 14.72
C ARG A 754 27.58 -28.22 14.79
N VAL A 755 26.98 -27.04 14.99
CA VAL A 755 25.55 -26.64 15.08
C VAL A 755 25.31 -25.46 14.11
N HIS A 756 24.12 -25.36 13.51
CA HIS A 756 23.68 -24.16 12.78
C HIS A 756 22.76 -23.30 13.64
N THR A 757 23.02 -22.00 13.75
CA THR A 757 22.05 -21.05 14.28
C THR A 757 21.26 -20.42 13.15
N ALA A 758 19.94 -20.38 13.29
CA ALA A 758 19.09 -19.58 12.42
C ALA A 758 19.22 -18.10 12.83
N SER A 759 20.32 -17.47 12.42
CA SER A 759 20.66 -16.07 12.70
C SER A 759 21.70 -15.51 11.72
N ILE A 760 21.81 -14.19 11.71
CA ILE A 760 22.82 -13.42 10.97
C ILE A 760 23.61 -12.54 11.95
N PHE A 761 24.81 -12.11 11.57
CA PHE A 761 25.48 -10.95 12.17
C PHE A 761 24.80 -9.64 11.76
N SER A 762 24.90 -8.64 12.64
CA SER A 762 24.27 -7.33 12.50
C SER A 762 25.15 -6.23 13.12
N GLY A 763 25.00 -4.98 12.67
CA GLY A 763 25.92 -3.89 13.02
C GLY A 763 27.12 -3.82 12.07
N ASP A 764 28.15 -3.04 12.40
CA ASP A 764 29.32 -2.90 11.53
C ASP A 764 30.16 -4.20 11.46
N ARG A 765 31.12 -4.26 10.54
CA ARG A 765 31.94 -5.44 10.27
C ARG A 765 32.70 -6.02 11.48
N TYR A 766 32.95 -5.24 12.53
CA TYR A 766 33.62 -5.70 13.75
C TYR A 766 32.62 -6.13 14.83
N SER A 767 31.32 -6.12 14.55
CA SER A 767 30.29 -6.51 15.50
C SER A 767 30.15 -8.03 15.59
N HIS A 768 30.01 -8.51 16.83
CA HIS A 768 29.74 -9.92 17.16
C HIS A 768 28.23 -10.19 17.36
N LYS A 769 27.40 -9.15 17.20
CA LYS A 769 25.98 -9.12 17.56
C LYS A 769 25.12 -9.81 16.51
N LYS A 770 24.17 -10.62 16.95
CA LYS A 770 23.38 -11.51 16.08
C LYS A 770 21.88 -11.22 16.15
N ARG A 771 21.20 -11.33 15.01
CA ARG A 771 19.72 -11.32 14.92
C ARG A 771 19.19 -12.66 14.45
N ALA A 772 18.16 -13.17 15.13
CA ALA A 772 17.53 -14.45 14.78
C ALA A 772 16.80 -14.37 13.42
N VAL A 773 16.96 -15.38 12.58
CA VAL A 773 16.13 -15.62 11.39
C VAL A 773 14.86 -16.33 11.84
N VAL A 774 13.69 -15.72 11.58
CA VAL A 774 12.38 -16.33 11.88
C VAL A 774 11.64 -16.80 10.63
N GLY A 775 12.11 -16.43 9.44
CA GLY A 775 11.55 -16.89 8.17
C GLY A 775 12.28 -16.33 6.96
N LYS A 776 11.75 -16.72 5.79
CA LYS A 776 12.05 -16.12 4.49
C LYS A 776 10.79 -15.42 3.99
N TRP A 777 10.94 -14.50 3.04
CA TRP A 777 9.80 -13.79 2.49
C TRP A 777 8.81 -14.77 1.83
N SER A 778 7.52 -14.45 1.97
CA SER A 778 6.43 -15.15 1.30
C SER A 778 6.39 -14.82 -0.19
N ARG A 779 6.69 -13.57 -0.57
CA ARG A 779 6.65 -13.07 -1.96
C ARG A 779 8.03 -12.79 -2.54
N SER A 780 8.09 -12.66 -3.86
CA SER A 780 9.30 -12.19 -4.55
C SER A 780 9.52 -10.68 -4.33
N PRO A 781 10.76 -10.19 -4.45
CA PRO A 781 11.06 -8.76 -4.46
C PRO A 781 10.32 -8.01 -5.58
N ARG A 782 10.00 -6.75 -5.30
CA ARG A 782 9.23 -5.82 -6.14
C ARG A 782 9.89 -4.44 -6.04
N LYS A 783 9.73 -3.60 -7.06
CA LYS A 783 10.31 -2.25 -7.06
C LYS A 783 9.81 -1.41 -5.87
N GLY A 784 10.71 -0.65 -5.25
CA GLY A 784 10.45 0.11 -4.02
C GLY A 784 10.64 -0.68 -2.72
N ASP A 785 10.91 -1.98 -2.78
CA ASP A 785 11.11 -2.80 -1.57
C ASP A 785 12.38 -2.39 -0.82
N GLN A 786 12.22 -1.93 0.43
CA GLN A 786 13.36 -1.64 1.31
C GLN A 786 13.99 -2.92 1.87
N TYR A 787 15.31 -2.96 1.93
CA TYR A 787 16.05 -4.08 2.52
C TYR A 787 17.36 -3.66 3.22
N CYS A 788 17.87 -4.61 4.00
CA CYS A 788 19.23 -4.64 4.50
C CYS A 788 19.98 -5.80 3.85
N ASN A 789 21.28 -5.67 3.71
CA ASN A 789 22.16 -6.80 3.43
C ASN A 789 23.32 -6.82 4.42
N GLY A 790 24.08 -7.91 4.45
CA GLY A 790 25.23 -8.05 5.34
C GLY A 790 26.30 -8.94 4.74
N GLY A 791 27.56 -8.63 5.02
CA GLY A 791 28.71 -9.42 4.62
C GLY A 791 29.92 -9.12 5.50
N TYR A 792 30.93 -10.00 5.49
CA TYR A 792 32.06 -9.90 6.41
C TYR A 792 32.92 -8.65 6.14
N LYS A 793 32.85 -8.08 4.93
CA LYS A 793 33.75 -7.00 4.48
C LYS A 793 33.18 -5.63 4.85
N THR A 794 31.87 -5.42 4.73
CA THR A 794 31.21 -4.16 5.12
C THR A 794 30.46 -4.19 6.44
N GLY A 795 30.05 -5.37 6.92
CA GLY A 795 29.03 -5.50 7.96
C GLY A 795 27.62 -5.27 7.38
N GLU A 796 26.67 -4.97 8.26
CA GLU A 796 25.30 -4.61 7.92
C GLU A 796 25.20 -3.30 7.15
N GLN A 797 24.42 -3.31 6.06
CA GLN A 797 24.04 -2.12 5.31
C GLN A 797 22.52 -2.13 5.11
N CYS A 798 21.81 -1.32 5.89
CA CYS A 798 20.36 -1.07 5.75
C CYS A 798 20.06 0.19 4.93
N GLY A 799 18.85 0.24 4.36
CA GLY A 799 18.39 1.37 3.55
C GLY A 799 18.66 1.21 2.05
N TRP A 800 18.79 -0.03 1.57
CA TRP A 800 18.70 -0.33 0.14
C TRP A 800 17.25 -0.32 -0.32
N VAL A 801 17.00 0.04 -1.58
CA VAL A 801 15.69 0.02 -2.23
C VAL A 801 15.79 -0.77 -3.53
N VAL A 802 14.94 -1.78 -3.75
CA VAL A 802 14.88 -2.50 -5.03
C VAL A 802 14.50 -1.54 -6.16
N GLU A 803 15.33 -1.47 -7.19
CA GLU A 803 15.11 -0.70 -8.43
C GLU A 803 14.66 -1.58 -9.58
N ASP A 804 15.13 -2.83 -9.68
CA ASP A 804 14.65 -3.78 -10.70
C ASP A 804 14.53 -5.19 -10.10
N PRO A 805 13.31 -5.78 -10.03
CA PRO A 805 13.09 -7.13 -9.53
C PRO A 805 13.42 -8.25 -10.54
N ASN A 806 13.76 -7.94 -11.80
CA ASN A 806 14.12 -8.92 -12.84
C ASN A 806 15.41 -8.52 -13.58
N ALA A 807 16.37 -7.96 -12.85
CA ALA A 807 17.65 -7.54 -13.39
C ALA A 807 18.45 -8.72 -13.98
N MET A 808 19.30 -8.39 -14.95
CA MET A 808 20.44 -9.21 -15.36
C MET A 808 21.72 -8.49 -14.90
N ALA A 809 22.76 -9.25 -14.55
CA ALA A 809 24.10 -8.72 -14.43
C ALA A 809 25.05 -9.53 -15.33
N GLU A 810 26.02 -8.85 -15.92
CA GLU A 810 27.08 -9.44 -16.74
C GLU A 810 28.39 -9.31 -15.95
N TYR A 811 29.00 -10.43 -15.60
CA TYR A 811 30.24 -10.49 -14.81
C TYR A 811 31.41 -10.92 -15.72
N GLU A 812 32.53 -10.20 -15.66
CA GLU A 812 33.67 -10.48 -16.51
C GLU A 812 34.44 -11.72 -16.03
N ASN A 813 34.70 -12.66 -16.95
CA ASN A 813 35.58 -13.80 -16.67
C ASN A 813 37.05 -13.45 -16.96
N PRO A 814 37.97 -13.65 -16.00
CA PRO A 814 39.40 -13.56 -16.26
C PRO A 814 39.83 -14.78 -17.10
N GLY A 815 39.87 -14.65 -18.41
CA GLY A 815 40.16 -15.81 -19.26
C GLY A 815 40.05 -15.64 -20.78
N ASN A 816 39.65 -14.48 -21.32
CA ASN A 816 39.16 -14.40 -22.71
C ASN A 816 37.95 -15.35 -22.97
N GLN A 817 37.30 -15.79 -21.89
CA GLN A 817 36.13 -16.66 -21.88
C GLN A 817 34.85 -15.81 -22.01
N PRO A 818 33.71 -16.39 -22.41
CA PRO A 818 32.44 -15.66 -22.50
C PRO A 818 32.05 -15.02 -21.16
N ASP A 819 31.38 -13.87 -21.19
CA ASP A 819 30.96 -13.16 -19.98
C ASP A 819 29.87 -13.93 -19.21
N ASP A 820 29.99 -13.96 -17.88
CA ASP A 820 29.04 -14.61 -16.99
C ASP A 820 27.73 -13.82 -16.95
N ASN A 821 26.76 -14.26 -17.74
CA ASN A 821 25.41 -13.68 -17.76
C ASN A 821 24.59 -14.28 -16.60
N VAL A 822 24.25 -13.47 -15.61
CA VAL A 822 23.63 -13.89 -14.35
C VAL A 822 22.19 -13.39 -14.26
N TYR A 823 21.24 -14.33 -14.23
CA TYR A 823 19.81 -14.05 -14.25
C TYR A 823 18.95 -15.24 -13.76
N PRO A 824 17.75 -14.99 -13.18
CA PRO A 824 17.26 -13.67 -12.75
C PRO A 824 17.99 -13.17 -11.50
N LEU A 825 18.21 -11.86 -11.44
CA LEU A 825 18.71 -11.13 -10.27
C LEU A 825 17.74 -10.01 -9.88
N VAL A 826 17.96 -9.44 -8.71
CA VAL A 826 17.28 -8.25 -8.21
C VAL A 826 18.33 -7.17 -7.99
N GLN A 827 18.16 -6.02 -8.66
CA GLN A 827 18.97 -4.82 -8.44
C GLN A 827 18.32 -3.94 -7.38
N GLY A 828 19.10 -3.47 -6.41
CA GLY A 828 18.74 -2.37 -5.53
C GLY A 828 19.78 -1.26 -5.52
N SER A 829 19.33 -0.04 -5.21
CA SER A 829 20.17 1.15 -5.07
C SER A 829 20.22 1.65 -3.63
N ARG A 830 21.29 2.37 -3.28
CA ARG A 830 21.49 3.01 -1.97
C ARG A 830 22.49 4.16 -2.09
N THR A 831 22.30 5.23 -1.33
CA THR A 831 23.30 6.30 -1.18
C THR A 831 24.26 6.01 -0.02
N GLY A 832 25.55 6.33 -0.20
CA GLY A 832 26.58 6.20 0.85
C GLY A 832 27.58 5.06 0.63
N LYS A 833 27.65 4.09 1.55
CA LYS A 833 28.62 2.98 1.48
C LYS A 833 28.05 1.82 0.65
N CYS A 834 28.76 1.42 -0.38
CA CYS A 834 28.44 0.27 -1.24
C CYS A 834 28.88 -1.06 -0.61
N THR A 835 28.38 -2.17 -1.13
CA THR A 835 28.97 -3.52 -0.95
C THR A 835 30.37 -3.59 -1.56
N LEU A 836 31.22 -4.50 -1.07
CA LEU A 836 32.58 -4.71 -1.58
C LEU A 836 32.84 -6.18 -1.92
N SER A 837 33.88 -6.43 -2.71
CA SER A 837 34.40 -7.79 -2.92
C SER A 837 34.75 -8.42 -1.56
N GLY A 838 34.06 -9.52 -1.25
CA GLY A 838 33.99 -10.15 0.07
C GLY A 838 32.57 -10.31 0.61
N ASP A 839 31.65 -9.38 0.30
CA ASP A 839 30.26 -9.43 0.76
C ASP A 839 29.39 -10.40 -0.08
N SER A 840 29.89 -10.83 -1.25
CA SER A 840 29.34 -11.92 -2.07
C SER A 840 28.94 -13.15 -1.25
N GLY A 841 27.76 -13.70 -1.53
CA GLY A 841 27.14 -14.80 -0.79
C GLY A 841 26.43 -14.41 0.50
N GLY A 842 26.61 -13.19 1.00
CA GLY A 842 26.01 -12.72 2.25
C GLY A 842 24.48 -12.57 2.23
N PRO A 843 23.82 -12.51 3.41
CA PRO A 843 22.37 -12.44 3.52
C PRO A 843 21.80 -11.10 3.03
N VAL A 844 20.69 -11.16 2.31
CA VAL A 844 19.77 -10.04 2.06
C VAL A 844 18.47 -10.29 2.82
N TYR A 845 17.96 -9.30 3.56
CA TYR A 845 16.89 -9.46 4.54
C TYR A 845 16.13 -8.15 4.82
N THR A 846 15.04 -8.24 5.58
CA THR A 846 14.45 -7.11 6.31
C THR A 846 14.39 -7.44 7.79
N VAL A 847 14.68 -6.45 8.64
CA VAL A 847 14.50 -6.52 10.09
C VAL A 847 13.02 -6.29 10.41
N ILE A 848 12.45 -7.10 11.30
CA ILE A 848 11.06 -6.96 11.72
C ILE A 848 10.92 -5.74 12.63
N GLN A 849 9.94 -4.89 12.32
CA GLN A 849 9.68 -3.61 12.98
C GLN A 849 9.37 -3.76 14.48
N PRO A 850 9.74 -2.78 15.33
CA PRO A 850 9.24 -2.66 16.70
C PRO A 850 7.71 -2.73 16.77
N GLY A 851 7.18 -3.26 17.88
CA GLY A 851 5.74 -3.50 18.05
C GLY A 851 5.16 -4.66 17.24
N SER A 852 5.92 -5.25 16.31
CA SER A 852 5.56 -6.52 15.65
C SER A 852 6.15 -7.71 16.41
N PRO A 853 5.41 -8.80 16.61
CA PRO A 853 5.95 -10.04 17.18
C PRO A 853 7.13 -10.57 16.37
N GLY A 854 8.28 -10.70 17.03
CA GLY A 854 9.57 -10.95 16.38
C GLY A 854 10.36 -9.69 16.02
N ALA A 855 10.03 -8.51 16.56
CA ALA A 855 10.84 -7.30 16.46
C ALA A 855 12.33 -7.55 16.69
N GLY A 856 13.19 -6.91 15.89
CA GLY A 856 14.65 -7.12 15.93
C GLY A 856 15.14 -8.45 15.36
N LYS A 857 14.24 -9.40 15.03
CA LYS A 857 14.55 -10.62 14.26
C LYS A 857 14.45 -10.31 12.76
N VAL A 858 14.93 -11.20 11.89
CA VAL A 858 15.02 -10.96 10.44
C VAL A 858 14.21 -11.95 9.59
N MET A 859 13.73 -11.44 8.46
CA MET A 859 13.13 -12.19 7.37
C MET A 859 14.06 -12.17 6.16
N ALA A 860 14.53 -13.35 5.73
CA ALA A 860 15.39 -13.49 4.57
C ALA A 860 14.69 -13.10 3.26
N LYS A 861 15.40 -12.39 2.38
CA LYS A 861 14.94 -11.93 1.06
C LYS A 861 15.77 -12.46 -0.10
N GLY A 862 17.07 -12.71 0.10
CA GLY A 862 17.94 -13.20 -0.97
C GLY A 862 19.40 -13.36 -0.56
N ILE A 863 20.25 -13.58 -1.56
CA ILE A 863 21.69 -13.84 -1.42
C ILE A 863 22.45 -12.83 -2.26
N ILE A 864 23.42 -12.09 -1.68
CA ILE A 864 24.23 -11.12 -2.42
C ILE A 864 24.98 -11.85 -3.55
N SER A 865 24.75 -11.43 -4.79
CA SER A 865 25.52 -11.88 -5.95
C SER A 865 26.63 -10.88 -6.27
N GLY A 866 26.33 -9.57 -6.29
CA GLY A 866 27.34 -8.55 -6.58
C GLY A 866 26.92 -7.12 -6.24
N GLY A 867 27.66 -6.15 -6.78
CA GLY A 867 27.38 -4.72 -6.62
C GLY A 867 28.48 -3.84 -7.20
N SER A 868 28.16 -2.58 -7.51
CA SER A 868 29.10 -1.62 -8.11
C SER A 868 29.88 -0.81 -7.07
N ARG A 869 30.97 -0.20 -7.53
CA ARG A 869 31.60 0.94 -6.84
C ARG A 869 30.89 2.22 -7.31
N ALA A 870 30.83 3.24 -6.46
CA ALA A 870 30.06 4.46 -6.73
C ALA A 870 30.38 5.08 -8.11
N GLU A 871 29.33 5.30 -8.90
CA GLU A 871 29.40 5.65 -10.34
C GLU A 871 29.50 7.17 -10.61
N SER A 872 29.65 8.00 -9.57
CA SER A 872 29.81 9.46 -9.70
C SER A 872 31.00 9.99 -8.91
N THR A 873 31.52 11.15 -9.32
CA THR A 873 32.38 12.02 -8.50
C THR A 873 31.61 13.23 -7.94
N PHE A 874 30.38 13.46 -8.41
CA PHE A 874 29.47 14.50 -7.93
C PHE A 874 28.42 13.92 -6.98
N TRP A 875 28.01 14.75 -6.02
CA TRP A 875 27.17 14.39 -4.87
C TRP A 875 25.67 14.46 -5.23
N PRO A 876 24.81 13.54 -4.74
CA PRO A 876 25.11 12.40 -3.88
C PRO A 876 25.55 11.15 -4.65
N PHE A 877 26.46 10.37 -4.05
CA PHE A 877 26.95 9.10 -4.59
C PHE A 877 25.90 7.98 -4.45
N SER A 878 25.62 7.27 -5.54
CA SER A 878 24.78 6.07 -5.56
C SER A 878 25.61 4.79 -5.73
N CYS A 879 25.15 3.72 -5.09
CA CYS A 879 25.69 2.36 -5.17
C CYS A 879 24.62 1.42 -5.73
N ASN A 880 25.02 0.45 -6.57
CA ASN A 880 24.16 -0.67 -6.98
C ASN A 880 24.53 -1.94 -6.20
N ASN A 881 23.54 -2.76 -5.82
CA ASN A 881 23.71 -4.11 -5.28
C ASN A 881 22.80 -5.07 -6.04
N TYR A 882 23.32 -6.25 -6.37
CA TYR A 882 22.60 -7.32 -7.05
C TYR A 882 22.48 -8.54 -6.13
N PHE A 883 21.30 -9.16 -6.08
CA PHE A 883 21.04 -10.35 -5.27
C PHE A 883 20.05 -11.31 -5.91
N THR A 884 20.19 -12.60 -5.61
CA THR A 884 19.25 -13.64 -6.07
C THR A 884 18.11 -13.80 -5.04
N ASP A 885 16.85 -13.87 -5.49
CA ASP A 885 15.67 -14.07 -4.63
C ASP A 885 15.76 -15.39 -3.84
N ILE A 886 15.50 -15.35 -2.53
CA ILE A 886 15.48 -16.52 -1.65
C ILE A 886 14.43 -17.58 -2.08
N ARG A 887 13.42 -17.19 -2.88
CA ARG A 887 12.46 -18.13 -3.50
C ARG A 887 13.11 -19.00 -4.58
N GLU A 888 14.17 -18.56 -5.26
CA GLU A 888 14.86 -19.40 -6.24
C GLU A 888 15.57 -20.59 -5.60
N VAL A 889 16.05 -20.46 -4.36
CA VAL A 889 16.57 -21.59 -3.57
C VAL A 889 15.51 -22.71 -3.44
N VAL A 890 14.24 -22.32 -3.24
CA VAL A 890 13.11 -23.25 -3.13
C VAL A 890 12.82 -23.92 -4.48
N ARG A 891 12.81 -23.16 -5.59
CA ARG A 891 12.59 -23.72 -6.94
C ARG A 891 13.71 -24.69 -7.35
N THR A 892 14.95 -24.32 -7.06
CA THR A 892 16.17 -25.06 -7.42
C THR A 892 16.33 -26.37 -6.64
N TRP A 893 16.15 -26.34 -5.31
CA TRP A 893 16.52 -27.46 -4.43
C TRP A 893 15.44 -27.89 -3.43
N GLY A 894 14.36 -27.14 -3.29
CA GLY A 894 13.33 -27.37 -2.28
C GLY A 894 13.83 -27.20 -0.85
N GLY A 895 13.01 -27.63 0.11
CA GLY A 895 13.23 -27.35 1.53
C GLY A 895 12.82 -25.91 1.90
N ASP A 896 13.23 -25.47 3.07
CA ASP A 896 12.95 -24.13 3.59
C ASP A 896 14.11 -23.61 4.45
N ILE A 897 14.11 -22.32 4.73
CA ILE A 897 15.08 -21.69 5.61
C ILE A 897 14.98 -22.23 7.04
N LYS A 898 16.12 -22.35 7.73
CA LYS A 898 16.14 -22.63 9.17
C LYS A 898 15.62 -21.41 9.93
N LYS A 899 14.80 -21.65 10.95
CA LYS A 899 14.13 -20.62 11.76
C LYS A 899 14.45 -20.89 13.22
N ARG A 900 14.77 -19.86 14.00
CA ARG A 900 14.91 -19.98 15.45
C ARG A 900 13.50 -19.96 16.05
N SER A 901 13.20 -20.88 16.97
CA SER A 901 11.89 -20.92 17.64
C SER A 901 11.60 -19.59 18.34
N ILE A 902 10.32 -19.23 18.41
CA ILE A 902 9.86 -18.22 19.36
C ILE A 902 9.67 -18.96 20.67
N ASN A 903 10.72 -18.86 21.50
CA ASN A 903 10.59 -18.86 22.95
C ASN A 903 9.89 -17.56 23.34
#